data_AF-A0A1L8HTF8-F1
#
_entry.id   AF-A0A1L8HTF8-F1
#
_cell.length_a   1.000
_cell.length_b   1.000
_cell.length_c   1.000
_cell.angle_alpha   90.00
_cell.angle_beta   90.00
_cell.angle_gamma   90.00
#
_symmetry.space_group_name_H-M   'P 1'
#
loop_
_entity.id
_entity.type
_entity.pdbx_description
1 polymer ?
#
loop_
_entity_poly.entity_id
_entity_poly.type
_entity_poly.pdbx_seq_one_letter_code
_entity_poly.pdbx_strand_id
1 'polypeptide(L)'
;MAASAKRQRQDDAFTLLIRICDAFVRTPVGIISPIIKAKASVRVFYRLQGHLLERILRETGGGFGLELTNIFWRSLNGHSHRDTEGNIFIEYKGTKPLDTDTFALYKNQLEIKLLKESGIRNVLIHRVEDQKTVPQPLITEIDYRIHKVTSTYQRQLPENGNLADTDLYNIQTQLAELHEAPIQVAVFSHNGVGKSFLLNMLLLLTEENQGELEANGMKKIQTLQGIDEHATIRTVKDDYYTDLPEAIQDFIKDLKDDDRSFKNTVKSICHELRFTNREELRKNADSFRNLGSYFTDQKRINIEPFLLPQKEACNSYHSTTKCIFNLRYGASFQMRVDYLEKKQIQNQLFELKFLELEMRTNEIDNSIKEMAFESLKARASVLTEYDFCENEEHALRDILCTITHPEDVKICKDVEAFAGKTEIYLGKGGNAAEERLALQKLLQEFTLQNENPSDLMCKKIAAIKSIVVYVPSKLLHSGIDILEMPGTNHSDPLAFSFIQDALDTADVLLLLSESAFTITGQEVKYILKNSGFFKNWIKDSQEYKLMFLSYPEKYQNFQFGKDDLEKLQKMGGEEERKRRRRELHELSRIMIPNTLPPNMERNVVTSSILPVLYTSIHAQEGMPHKLVEEYATFLQYTGVKSLFVQLDNFVLEKKKFLLEELENKLTDFEKKKWNELNEGPQSSAGCSPQKPDIKQESFLKKNEDLFDDLKKTQEKIINDTINSKLKDLMLQFTGNAIRMWAENESKITDSAIFNPEYKGKHTAFKVKIHDVLFGDLAEKLSPVFQQLIEELKNVFEQYKEKTIALFRKELNVNGRPSAEKIGGSLEFALNWFLGVRRSSLNEQTLRRSFEDKFKECLIKHILEPAYTDSIENTKKRMESQITIVSQKVKELFLKNILSLYNERWPKNLARYMVRACVPISRPECTFCGKISCSICMYMETTSTFISSRTGNVYNITERLSCVTSHVIYLITCKKCKMQYVGKTSNSIRRRFVDHLSTINCKKALSLPQHFHLPGHSTQDIALTVIERVRSDQNLQKREMFWIQELDTLRPNGLNVKSK
;
A
#
# COMPACT_ATOMS: atom_id res chain seq x y z
N MET A 1 -55.44 -29.23 -64.28
CA MET A 1 -55.48 -27.79 -63.91
C MET A 1 -56.17 -27.70 -62.55
N ALA A 2 -55.65 -27.14 -61.46
CA ALA A 2 -54.35 -26.60 -61.10
C ALA A 2 -54.23 -26.78 -59.57
N ALA A 3 -53.06 -27.19 -59.10
CA ALA A 3 -52.74 -27.30 -57.68
C ALA A 3 -52.69 -25.90 -57.05
N SER A 4 -53.56 -25.64 -56.07
CA SER A 4 -53.42 -24.48 -55.18
C SER A 4 -52.45 -24.85 -54.07
N ALA A 5 -51.18 -24.54 -54.30
CA ALA A 5 -50.15 -24.51 -53.27
C ALA A 5 -50.47 -23.38 -52.29
N LYS A 6 -51.16 -23.71 -51.18
CA LYS A 6 -51.13 -22.88 -49.98
C LYS A 6 -49.77 -23.04 -49.33
N ARG A 7 -48.87 -22.07 -49.59
CA ARG A 7 -47.64 -21.83 -48.82
C ARG A 7 -47.96 -21.91 -47.33
N GLN A 8 -47.32 -22.84 -46.62
CA GLN A 8 -47.19 -22.78 -45.16
C GLN A 8 -46.58 -21.43 -44.78
N ARG A 9 -47.17 -20.80 -43.77
CA ARG A 9 -46.72 -19.53 -43.20
C ARG A 9 -45.29 -19.69 -42.69
N GLN A 10 -44.49 -18.64 -42.91
CA GLN A 10 -43.11 -18.46 -42.45
C GLN A 10 -42.94 -18.84 -40.98
N ASP A 11 -41.81 -19.49 -40.71
CA ASP A 11 -41.26 -19.80 -39.39
C ASP A 11 -41.24 -18.55 -38.49
N ASP A 12 -42.05 -18.53 -37.43
CA ASP A 12 -41.87 -17.55 -36.35
C ASP A 12 -40.58 -17.92 -35.61
N ALA A 13 -39.52 -17.13 -35.83
CA ALA A 13 -38.23 -17.31 -35.17
C ALA A 13 -38.41 -17.25 -33.64
N PHE A 14 -37.93 -18.27 -32.93
CA PHE A 14 -37.97 -18.32 -31.47
C PHE A 14 -36.94 -17.35 -30.88
N THR A 15 -37.36 -16.56 -29.89
CA THR A 15 -36.48 -15.66 -29.15
C THR A 15 -36.08 -16.31 -27.82
N LEU A 16 -34.77 -16.44 -27.59
CA LEU A 16 -34.19 -16.93 -26.35
C LEU A 16 -33.59 -15.76 -25.57
N LEU A 17 -34.01 -15.59 -24.31
CA LEU A 17 -33.44 -14.62 -23.40
C LEU A 17 -32.57 -15.32 -22.35
N ILE A 18 -31.31 -14.88 -22.25
CA ILE A 18 -30.32 -15.37 -21.29
C ILE A 18 -29.88 -14.23 -20.38
N ARG A 19 -29.83 -14.47 -19.08
CA ARG A 19 -29.28 -13.56 -18.08
C ARG A 19 -27.90 -14.05 -17.64
N ILE A 20 -26.91 -13.16 -17.68
CA ILE A 20 -25.54 -13.38 -17.19
C ILE A 20 -25.26 -12.51 -15.96
N CYS A 21 -24.79 -13.13 -14.88
CA CYS A 21 -24.50 -12.48 -13.61
C CYS A 21 -23.20 -13.02 -12.98
N ASP A 22 -22.58 -12.22 -12.11
CA ASP A 22 -21.54 -12.72 -11.19
C ASP A 22 -22.15 -13.73 -10.21
N ALA A 23 -21.50 -14.88 -10.01
CA ALA A 23 -21.87 -15.79 -8.93
C ALA A 23 -21.29 -15.31 -7.59
N PHE A 24 -22.01 -15.61 -6.50
CA PHE A 24 -21.43 -15.45 -5.17
C PHE A 24 -20.36 -16.53 -4.99
N VAL A 25 -19.16 -16.12 -4.62
CA VAL A 25 -18.03 -17.03 -4.41
C VAL A 25 -17.98 -17.43 -2.94
N ARG A 26 -17.57 -18.69 -2.68
CA ARG A 26 -17.36 -19.18 -1.33
C ARG A 26 -15.93 -19.00 -0.86
N THR A 27 -15.78 -18.73 0.43
CA THR A 27 -14.51 -18.89 1.12
C THR A 27 -14.13 -20.37 1.22
N PRO A 28 -12.87 -20.72 1.52
CA PRO A 28 -12.43 -22.09 1.74
C PRO A 28 -13.28 -22.88 2.74
N VAL A 29 -13.88 -22.20 3.73
CA VAL A 29 -14.75 -22.82 4.74
C VAL A 29 -16.24 -22.82 4.35
N GLY A 30 -16.57 -22.45 3.11
CA GLY A 30 -17.91 -22.62 2.52
C GLY A 30 -18.87 -21.44 2.68
N ILE A 31 -18.45 -20.34 3.29
CA ILE A 31 -19.27 -19.14 3.53
C ILE A 31 -19.34 -18.27 2.28
N ILE A 32 -20.51 -17.68 2.00
CA ILE A 32 -20.63 -16.68 0.92
C ILE A 32 -19.78 -15.45 1.25
N SER A 33 -18.91 -15.08 0.31
CA SER A 33 -18.24 -13.78 0.34
C SER A 33 -19.18 -12.70 -0.22
N PRO A 34 -19.45 -11.61 0.53
CA PRO A 34 -20.29 -10.51 0.05
C PRO A 34 -19.56 -9.63 -0.97
N ILE A 35 -18.24 -9.76 -1.10
CA ILE A 35 -17.39 -9.00 -2.02
C ILE A 35 -16.81 -9.94 -3.09
N ILE A 36 -16.70 -9.47 -4.33
CA ILE A 36 -15.90 -10.07 -5.40
C ILE A 36 -14.90 -9.04 -5.93
N LYS A 37 -13.72 -9.48 -6.35
CA LYS A 37 -12.73 -8.60 -7.00
C LYS A 37 -13.22 -8.20 -8.39
N ALA A 38 -12.98 -6.95 -8.79
CA ALA A 38 -13.35 -6.40 -10.09
C ALA A 38 -12.80 -7.25 -11.25
N LYS A 39 -11.55 -7.73 -11.13
CA LYS A 39 -10.90 -8.60 -12.13
C LYS A 39 -11.62 -9.93 -12.37
N ALA A 40 -12.42 -10.39 -11.41
CA ALA A 40 -13.15 -11.66 -11.49
C ALA A 40 -14.62 -11.47 -11.91
N SER A 41 -15.06 -10.23 -12.17
CA SER A 41 -16.46 -9.91 -12.45
C SER A 41 -16.78 -9.89 -13.95
N VAL A 42 -17.85 -10.58 -14.34
CA VAL A 42 -18.42 -10.53 -15.69
C VAL A 42 -19.04 -9.18 -16.01
N ARG A 43 -19.57 -8.48 -14.99
CA ARG A 43 -20.09 -7.11 -15.15
C ARG A 43 -18.98 -6.14 -15.52
N VAL A 44 -17.87 -6.20 -14.82
CA VAL A 44 -16.69 -5.36 -15.09
C VAL A 44 -16.11 -5.71 -16.45
N PHE A 45 -16.01 -7.01 -16.79
CA PHE A 45 -15.56 -7.42 -18.11
C PHE A 45 -16.45 -6.92 -19.24
N TYR A 46 -17.78 -7.00 -19.10
CA TYR A 46 -18.71 -6.43 -20.08
C TYR A 46 -18.51 -4.92 -20.24
N ARG A 47 -18.33 -4.18 -19.14
CA ARG A 47 -18.10 -2.74 -19.17
C ARG A 47 -16.79 -2.35 -19.85
N LEU A 48 -15.72 -3.10 -19.62
CA LEU A 48 -14.38 -2.76 -20.12
C LEU A 48 -14.06 -3.37 -21.50
N GLN A 49 -14.65 -4.53 -21.80
CA GLN A 49 -14.33 -5.39 -22.94
C GLN A 49 -15.59 -6.03 -23.57
N GLY A 50 -16.70 -5.28 -23.63
CA GLY A 50 -17.98 -5.78 -24.15
C GLY A 50 -17.93 -6.39 -25.56
N HIS A 51 -17.05 -5.90 -26.44
CA HIS A 51 -16.83 -6.47 -27.78
C HIS A 51 -16.26 -7.90 -27.73
N LEU A 52 -15.38 -8.22 -26.77
CA LEU A 52 -14.87 -9.58 -26.58
C LEU A 52 -15.98 -10.48 -26.03
N LEU A 53 -16.79 -9.98 -25.09
CA LEU A 53 -17.95 -10.74 -24.61
C LEU A 53 -18.92 -11.02 -25.77
N GLU A 54 -19.23 -10.03 -26.59
CA GLU A 54 -20.10 -10.19 -27.76
C GLU A 54 -19.53 -11.23 -28.73
N ARG A 55 -18.23 -11.19 -29.03
CA ARG A 55 -17.56 -12.22 -29.86
C ARG A 55 -17.72 -13.61 -29.27
N ILE A 56 -17.39 -13.78 -27.99
CA ILE A 56 -17.52 -15.06 -27.27
C ILE A 56 -18.96 -15.57 -27.36
N LEU A 57 -19.94 -14.68 -27.16
CA LEU A 57 -21.36 -15.01 -27.25
C LEU A 57 -21.79 -15.41 -28.66
N ARG A 58 -21.39 -14.66 -29.70
CA ARG A 58 -21.69 -14.99 -31.10
C ARG A 58 -21.12 -16.34 -31.51
N GLU A 59 -19.87 -16.60 -31.19
CA GLU A 59 -19.23 -17.87 -31.52
C GLU A 59 -19.86 -19.05 -30.76
N THR A 60 -20.16 -18.85 -29.48
CA THR A 60 -20.79 -19.91 -28.67
C THR A 60 -22.21 -20.16 -29.18
N GLY A 61 -23.04 -19.13 -29.32
CA GLY A 61 -24.41 -19.23 -29.82
C GLY A 61 -24.49 -19.81 -31.23
N GLY A 62 -23.60 -19.40 -32.13
CA GLY A 62 -23.52 -19.95 -33.50
C GLY A 62 -23.27 -21.46 -33.53
N GLY A 63 -22.46 -21.98 -32.59
CA GLY A 63 -22.26 -23.42 -32.40
C GLY A 63 -23.53 -24.20 -32.05
N PHE A 64 -24.59 -23.52 -31.60
CA PHE A 64 -25.89 -24.09 -31.27
C PHE A 64 -27.03 -23.57 -32.18
N GLY A 65 -26.71 -22.94 -33.32
CA GLY A 65 -27.71 -22.42 -34.25
C GLY A 65 -28.48 -21.20 -33.73
N LEU A 66 -27.89 -20.45 -32.80
CA LEU A 66 -28.45 -19.21 -32.27
C LEU A 66 -27.76 -17.98 -32.88
N GLU A 67 -28.56 -17.02 -33.32
CA GLU A 67 -28.11 -15.73 -33.82
C GLU A 67 -28.27 -14.67 -32.74
N LEU A 68 -27.17 -14.06 -32.31
CA LEU A 68 -27.18 -13.01 -31.29
C LEU A 68 -27.83 -11.74 -31.85
N THR A 69 -28.95 -11.32 -31.26
CA THR A 69 -29.68 -10.12 -31.69
C THR A 69 -29.40 -8.90 -30.84
N ASN A 70 -29.25 -9.06 -29.52
CA ASN A 70 -29.09 -7.92 -28.62
C ASN A 70 -28.37 -8.30 -27.32
N ILE A 71 -27.65 -7.34 -26.73
CA ILE A 71 -27.11 -7.41 -25.38
C ILE A 71 -27.48 -6.11 -24.68
N PHE A 72 -28.12 -6.17 -23.51
CA PHE A 72 -28.50 -4.98 -22.76
C PHE A 72 -28.33 -5.14 -21.25
N TRP A 73 -28.24 -4.00 -20.56
CA TRP A 73 -28.02 -3.90 -19.12
C TRP A 73 -29.29 -3.45 -18.41
N ARG A 74 -29.60 -4.05 -17.25
CA ARG A 74 -30.65 -3.57 -16.34
C ARG A 74 -30.08 -3.36 -14.94
N SER A 75 -30.23 -2.16 -14.41
CA SER A 75 -29.86 -1.88 -13.01
C SER A 75 -30.91 -2.43 -12.04
N LEU A 76 -30.46 -2.82 -10.84
CA LEU A 76 -31.31 -3.32 -9.77
C LEU A 76 -32.23 -2.22 -9.21
N ASN A 77 -31.73 -0.99 -9.14
CA ASN A 77 -32.46 0.18 -8.66
C ASN A 77 -32.27 1.29 -9.70
N GLY A 78 -33.34 1.84 -10.27
CA GLY A 78 -33.29 2.86 -11.33
C GLY A 78 -32.57 4.18 -10.98
N HIS A 79 -31.88 4.27 -9.83
CA HIS A 79 -31.18 5.43 -9.30
C HIS A 79 -29.72 5.11 -8.86
N SER A 80 -29.16 3.94 -9.18
CA SER A 80 -27.76 3.63 -8.84
C SER A 80 -26.79 4.39 -9.75
N HIS A 81 -25.97 5.29 -9.19
CA HIS A 81 -24.91 5.99 -9.93
C HIS A 81 -23.65 5.13 -10.19
N ARG A 82 -23.59 3.87 -9.73
CA ARG A 82 -22.43 2.98 -9.91
C ARG A 82 -22.54 2.14 -11.19
N ASP A 83 -21.54 2.23 -12.06
CA ASP A 83 -21.48 1.50 -13.35
C ASP A 83 -21.46 -0.03 -13.20
N THR A 84 -21.10 -0.52 -12.01
CA THR A 84 -20.94 -1.93 -11.67
C THR A 84 -22.22 -2.59 -11.14
N GLU A 85 -23.32 -1.86 -10.91
CA GLU A 85 -24.58 -2.41 -10.40
C GLU A 85 -25.60 -2.72 -11.52
N GLY A 86 -25.92 -4.01 -11.73
CA GLY A 86 -26.93 -4.45 -12.71
C GLY A 86 -26.60 -5.79 -13.37
N ASN A 87 -27.58 -6.39 -14.06
CA ASN A 87 -27.42 -7.67 -14.76
C ASN A 87 -27.33 -7.49 -16.28
N ILE A 88 -26.67 -8.44 -16.94
CA ILE A 88 -26.51 -8.50 -18.39
C ILE A 88 -27.57 -9.45 -18.96
N PHE A 89 -28.30 -9.00 -19.97
CA PHE A 89 -29.29 -9.78 -20.70
C PHE A 89 -28.88 -9.93 -22.15
N ILE A 90 -29.12 -11.11 -22.71
CA ILE A 90 -28.70 -11.52 -24.04
C ILE A 90 -29.90 -12.11 -24.76
N GLU A 91 -30.25 -11.53 -25.90
CA GLU A 91 -31.30 -12.01 -26.78
C GLU A 91 -30.69 -12.73 -27.97
N TYR A 92 -31.17 -13.95 -28.22
CA TYR A 92 -30.88 -14.72 -29.40
C TYR A 92 -32.15 -14.99 -30.20
N LYS A 93 -32.01 -15.12 -31.52
CA LYS A 93 -33.00 -15.76 -32.40
C LYS A 93 -32.51 -17.14 -32.81
N GLY A 94 -33.41 -18.10 -32.87
CA GLY A 94 -33.09 -19.46 -33.29
C GLY A 94 -34.21 -20.09 -34.10
N THR A 95 -33.85 -21.12 -34.87
CA THR A 95 -34.83 -21.93 -35.64
C THR A 95 -35.53 -22.96 -34.76
N LYS A 96 -34.92 -23.34 -33.62
CA LYS A 96 -35.50 -24.24 -32.60
C LYS A 96 -35.11 -23.79 -31.19
N PRO A 97 -35.97 -23.98 -30.18
CA PRO A 97 -35.61 -23.76 -28.78
C PRO A 97 -34.50 -24.71 -28.33
N LEU A 98 -33.59 -24.24 -27.46
CA LEU A 98 -32.68 -25.12 -26.74
C LEU A 98 -33.44 -25.91 -25.68
N ASP A 99 -33.34 -27.24 -25.72
CA ASP A 99 -33.76 -28.09 -24.62
C ASP A 99 -32.79 -27.99 -23.42
N THR A 100 -33.13 -28.65 -22.31
CA THR A 100 -32.37 -28.56 -21.06
C THR A 100 -30.92 -29.05 -21.22
N ASP A 101 -30.71 -30.15 -21.93
CA ASP A 101 -29.40 -30.77 -22.09
C ASP A 101 -28.51 -29.93 -23.03
N THR A 102 -29.08 -29.44 -24.13
CA THR A 102 -28.37 -28.57 -25.08
C THR A 102 -28.05 -27.22 -24.46
N PHE A 103 -28.94 -26.66 -23.64
CA PHE A 103 -28.65 -25.44 -22.88
C PHE A 103 -27.53 -25.64 -21.85
N ALA A 104 -27.47 -26.80 -21.19
CA ALA A 104 -26.36 -27.13 -20.29
C ALA A 104 -25.02 -27.21 -21.03
N LEU A 105 -24.99 -27.78 -22.24
CA LEU A 105 -23.81 -27.78 -23.10
C LEU A 105 -23.40 -26.37 -23.52
N TYR A 106 -24.35 -25.52 -23.92
CA TYR A 106 -24.10 -24.10 -24.23
C TYR A 106 -23.48 -23.38 -23.03
N LYS A 107 -24.05 -23.57 -21.83
CA LYS A 107 -23.56 -22.97 -20.59
C LYS A 107 -22.11 -23.39 -20.32
N ASN A 108 -21.80 -24.68 -20.37
CA ASN A 108 -20.45 -25.19 -20.13
C ASN A 108 -19.44 -24.65 -21.15
N GLN A 109 -19.80 -24.58 -22.43
CA GLN A 109 -18.92 -24.01 -23.46
C GLN A 109 -18.66 -22.52 -23.22
N LEU A 110 -19.69 -21.76 -22.84
CA LEU A 110 -19.56 -20.34 -22.54
C LEU A 110 -18.66 -20.10 -21.32
N GLU A 111 -18.83 -20.86 -20.25
CA GLU A 111 -17.99 -20.78 -19.04
C GLU A 111 -16.52 -21.08 -19.35
N ILE A 112 -16.25 -22.13 -20.14
CA ILE A 112 -14.89 -22.48 -20.55
C ILE A 112 -14.25 -21.36 -21.39
N LYS A 113 -15.00 -20.78 -22.34
CA LYS A 113 -14.49 -19.68 -23.16
C LYS A 113 -14.23 -18.41 -22.34
N LEU A 114 -15.16 -18.05 -21.44
CA LEU A 114 -14.95 -16.92 -20.52
C LEU A 114 -13.71 -17.14 -19.64
N LEU A 115 -13.52 -18.34 -19.08
CA LEU A 115 -12.33 -18.63 -18.29
C LEU A 115 -11.04 -18.52 -19.11
N LYS A 116 -11.01 -19.09 -20.32
CA LYS A 116 -9.80 -19.13 -21.15
C LYS A 116 -9.45 -17.77 -21.74
N GLU A 117 -10.43 -17.02 -22.21
CA GLU A 117 -10.21 -15.78 -22.96
C GLU A 117 -10.20 -14.53 -22.08
N SER A 118 -10.85 -14.54 -20.91
CA SER A 118 -10.92 -13.38 -20.02
C SER A 118 -10.53 -13.65 -18.57
N GLY A 119 -10.27 -14.90 -18.18
CA GLY A 119 -9.89 -15.26 -16.81
C GLY A 119 -11.04 -15.20 -15.80
N ILE A 120 -12.26 -14.93 -16.26
CA ILE A 120 -13.45 -14.81 -15.41
C ILE A 120 -13.87 -16.19 -14.95
N ARG A 121 -14.11 -16.30 -13.64
CA ARG A 121 -14.54 -17.53 -12.98
C ARG A 121 -15.91 -17.31 -12.37
N ASN A 122 -16.64 -18.41 -12.16
CA ASN A 122 -17.89 -18.42 -11.37
C ASN A 122 -18.94 -17.43 -11.91
N VAL A 123 -19.43 -17.68 -13.12
CA VAL A 123 -20.49 -16.89 -13.77
C VAL A 123 -21.80 -17.66 -13.71
N LEU A 124 -22.90 -16.96 -13.50
CA LEU A 124 -24.23 -17.54 -13.65
C LEU A 124 -24.79 -17.24 -15.03
N ILE A 125 -25.32 -18.29 -15.66
CA ILE A 125 -25.99 -18.22 -16.95
C ILE A 125 -27.35 -18.89 -16.78
N HIS A 126 -28.41 -18.10 -16.91
CA HIS A 126 -29.79 -18.57 -16.75
C HIS A 126 -30.61 -18.24 -17.99
N ARG A 127 -31.39 -19.21 -18.47
CA ARG A 127 -32.51 -18.93 -19.37
C ARG A 127 -33.61 -18.28 -18.54
N VAL A 128 -34.13 -17.14 -18.98
CA VAL A 128 -35.14 -16.36 -18.26
C VAL A 128 -36.28 -15.97 -19.21
N GLU A 129 -37.46 -15.75 -18.65
CA GLU A 129 -38.66 -15.31 -19.39
C GLU A 129 -38.95 -13.82 -19.18
N ASP A 130 -38.39 -13.23 -18.12
CA ASP A 130 -38.53 -11.82 -17.79
C ASP A 130 -37.15 -11.13 -17.64
N GLN A 131 -37.17 -9.80 -17.52
CA GLN A 131 -35.99 -8.98 -17.34
C GLN A 131 -35.76 -8.60 -15.86
N LYS A 132 -36.21 -9.45 -14.90
CA LYS A 132 -36.00 -9.17 -13.48
C LYS A 132 -34.53 -9.31 -13.12
N THR A 133 -34.07 -8.38 -12.29
CA THR A 133 -32.70 -8.35 -11.81
C THR A 133 -32.54 -9.18 -10.53
N VAL A 134 -31.36 -9.77 -10.33
CA VAL A 134 -31.02 -10.56 -9.12
C VAL A 134 -29.86 -9.94 -8.36
N PRO A 135 -29.81 -10.09 -7.03
CA PRO A 135 -28.70 -9.62 -6.23
C PRO A 135 -27.37 -10.25 -6.64
N GLN A 136 -26.29 -9.48 -6.51
CA GLN A 136 -24.93 -9.89 -6.86
C GLN A 136 -23.94 -9.44 -5.78
N PRO A 137 -22.75 -10.05 -5.69
CA PRO A 137 -21.70 -9.61 -4.79
C PRO A 137 -21.30 -8.15 -5.04
N LEU A 138 -20.90 -7.46 -3.97
CA LEU A 138 -20.40 -6.10 -4.00
C LEU A 138 -19.04 -6.06 -4.71
N ILE A 139 -18.85 -5.03 -5.53
CA ILE A 139 -17.55 -4.65 -6.10
C ILE A 139 -17.26 -3.27 -5.53
N THR A 140 -16.13 -3.11 -4.86
CA THR A 140 -15.72 -1.79 -4.35
C THR A 140 -15.35 -0.90 -5.53
N GLU A 141 -15.71 0.38 -5.46
CA GLU A 141 -15.45 1.33 -6.53
C GLU A 141 -13.95 1.53 -6.73
N ILE A 142 -13.18 1.53 -5.63
CA ILE A 142 -11.72 1.60 -5.70
C ILE A 142 -11.12 0.42 -6.49
N ASP A 143 -11.58 -0.81 -6.26
CA ASP A 143 -11.06 -2.00 -6.93
C ASP A 143 -11.44 -1.99 -8.41
N TYR A 144 -12.66 -1.56 -8.74
CA TYR A 144 -13.08 -1.35 -10.13
C TYR A 144 -12.19 -0.36 -10.86
N ARG A 145 -11.93 0.83 -10.29
CA ARG A 145 -11.10 1.85 -10.94
C ARG A 145 -9.65 1.41 -11.07
N ILE A 146 -9.06 0.80 -10.04
CA ILE A 146 -7.71 0.24 -10.13
C ILE A 146 -7.64 -0.83 -11.22
N HIS A 147 -8.62 -1.72 -11.30
CA HIS A 147 -8.67 -2.75 -12.33
C HIS A 147 -8.88 -2.16 -13.73
N LYS A 148 -9.74 -1.15 -13.88
CA LYS A 148 -9.96 -0.44 -15.15
C LYS A 148 -8.66 0.16 -15.68
N VAL A 149 -7.91 0.87 -14.83
CA VAL A 149 -6.61 1.44 -15.23
C VAL A 149 -5.61 0.33 -15.53
N THR A 150 -5.49 -0.67 -14.67
CA THR A 150 -4.51 -1.76 -14.82
C THR A 150 -4.75 -2.59 -16.07
N SER A 151 -5.99 -2.98 -16.34
CA SER A 151 -6.37 -3.75 -17.53
C SER A 151 -6.21 -2.93 -18.82
N THR A 152 -6.52 -1.64 -18.77
CA THR A 152 -6.30 -0.72 -19.90
C THR A 152 -4.80 -0.59 -20.18
N TYR A 153 -3.99 -0.38 -19.16
CA TYR A 153 -2.54 -0.39 -19.28
C TYR A 153 -2.00 -1.71 -19.86
N GLN A 154 -2.45 -2.86 -19.35
CA GLN A 154 -2.03 -4.18 -19.83
C GLN A 154 -2.35 -4.40 -21.31
N ARG A 155 -3.51 -3.93 -21.79
CA ARG A 155 -3.87 -3.98 -23.23
C ARG A 155 -2.94 -3.15 -24.12
N GLN A 156 -2.28 -2.14 -23.57
CA GLN A 156 -1.33 -1.32 -24.31
C GLN A 156 0.08 -1.93 -24.37
N LEU A 157 0.37 -2.96 -23.58
CA LEU A 157 1.66 -3.62 -23.60
C LEU A 157 1.83 -4.43 -24.90
N PRO A 158 2.98 -4.31 -25.60
CA PRO A 158 3.26 -5.13 -26.77
C PRO A 158 3.42 -6.61 -26.37
N GLU A 159 2.93 -7.54 -27.20
CA GLU A 159 2.97 -9.00 -26.98
C GLU A 159 4.38 -9.55 -26.71
N ASN A 160 5.42 -8.82 -27.12
CA ASN A 160 6.84 -9.16 -26.91
C ASN A 160 7.52 -8.32 -25.80
N GLY A 161 6.81 -8.01 -24.71
CA GLY A 161 7.34 -7.66 -23.38
C GLY A 161 8.25 -6.41 -23.24
N ASN A 162 8.61 -5.73 -24.32
CA ASN A 162 9.53 -4.60 -24.30
C ASN A 162 8.75 -3.28 -24.27
N LEU A 163 8.69 -2.62 -23.10
CA LEU A 163 8.20 -1.25 -22.95
C LEU A 163 9.18 -0.23 -23.59
N ALA A 164 9.11 -0.04 -24.91
CA ALA A 164 9.85 1.03 -25.58
C ALA A 164 9.22 2.43 -25.37
N ASP A 165 8.02 2.49 -24.76
CA ASP A 165 7.22 3.69 -24.61
C ASP A 165 7.36 4.31 -23.21
N THR A 166 7.88 5.54 -23.17
CA THR A 166 8.06 6.34 -21.96
C THR A 166 6.73 6.63 -21.25
N ASP A 167 5.64 6.81 -22.00
CA ASP A 167 4.31 7.10 -21.44
C ASP A 167 3.78 5.87 -20.68
N LEU A 168 3.91 4.68 -21.27
CA LEU A 168 3.54 3.41 -20.62
C LEU A 168 4.41 3.12 -19.40
N TYR A 169 5.69 3.47 -19.42
CA TYR A 169 6.50 3.28 -18.23
C TYR A 169 6.11 4.22 -17.09
N ASN A 170 5.82 5.48 -17.40
CA ASN A 170 5.32 6.43 -16.42
C ASN A 170 4.05 5.86 -15.76
N ILE A 171 3.07 5.45 -16.58
CA ILE A 171 1.84 4.78 -16.13
C ILE A 171 2.13 3.55 -15.24
N GLN A 172 3.16 2.75 -15.56
CA GLN A 172 3.56 1.60 -14.74
C GLN A 172 3.97 2.00 -13.31
N THR A 173 4.84 3.00 -13.21
CA THR A 173 5.33 3.51 -11.91
C THR A 173 4.17 4.07 -11.12
N GLN A 174 3.30 4.79 -11.84
CA GLN A 174 2.10 5.37 -11.28
C GLN A 174 1.09 4.32 -10.77
N LEU A 175 0.98 3.19 -11.46
CA LEU A 175 0.16 2.07 -11.01
C LEU A 175 0.71 1.44 -9.72
N ALA A 176 2.04 1.33 -9.57
CA ALA A 176 2.65 0.82 -8.34
C ALA A 176 2.33 1.72 -7.13
N GLU A 177 2.37 3.05 -7.31
CA GLU A 177 2.07 4.03 -6.25
C GLU A 177 0.65 3.91 -5.68
N LEU A 178 -0.34 3.42 -6.47
CA LEU A 178 -1.71 3.17 -5.94
C LEU A 178 -1.71 2.18 -4.78
N HIS A 179 -0.67 1.37 -4.65
CA HIS A 179 -0.50 0.36 -3.62
C HIS A 179 0.48 0.78 -2.50
N GLU A 180 1.21 1.90 -2.61
CA GLU A 180 2.32 2.26 -1.70
C GLU A 180 1.94 3.04 -0.42
N ALA A 181 0.67 3.37 -0.21
CA ALA A 181 0.17 4.04 0.99
C ALA A 181 -1.26 3.57 1.35
N PRO A 182 -1.40 2.53 2.20
CA PRO A 182 -2.70 2.08 2.66
C PRO A 182 -3.30 3.06 3.68
N ILE A 183 -4.62 3.21 3.63
CA ILE A 183 -5.41 3.96 4.63
C ILE A 183 -5.31 3.21 5.96
N GLN A 184 -4.85 3.89 7.01
CA GLN A 184 -4.72 3.30 8.35
C GLN A 184 -6.05 3.39 9.09
N VAL A 185 -6.65 2.24 9.38
CA VAL A 185 -7.92 2.11 10.10
C VAL A 185 -7.64 1.61 11.52
N ALA A 186 -7.75 2.50 12.50
CA ALA A 186 -7.58 2.18 13.90
C ALA A 186 -8.88 1.63 14.50
N VAL A 187 -8.81 0.46 15.15
CA VAL A 187 -9.95 -0.23 15.75
C VAL A 187 -9.81 -0.18 17.27
N PHE A 188 -10.70 0.58 17.90
CA PHE A 188 -10.69 0.83 19.34
C PHE A 188 -11.99 0.36 19.99
N SER A 189 -11.90 -0.16 21.21
CA SER A 189 -13.08 -0.42 22.05
C SER A 189 -12.69 -0.42 23.52
N HIS A 190 -13.62 0.02 24.36
CA HIS A 190 -13.45 -0.02 25.80
C HIS A 190 -13.28 -1.48 26.25
N ASN A 191 -12.25 -1.75 27.05
CA ASN A 191 -12.01 -3.05 27.72
C ASN A 191 -11.83 -4.26 26.78
N GLY A 192 -11.43 -4.04 25.52
CA GLY A 192 -11.16 -5.16 24.62
C GLY A 192 -12.41 -5.78 23.97
N VAL A 193 -13.61 -5.31 24.32
CA VAL A 193 -14.87 -6.00 23.99
C VAL A 193 -15.19 -5.92 22.50
N GLY A 194 -15.51 -7.06 21.89
CA GLY A 194 -16.12 -7.18 20.56
C GLY A 194 -15.20 -6.95 19.36
N LYS A 195 -13.99 -6.41 19.55
CA LYS A 195 -13.05 -6.08 18.45
C LYS A 195 -12.61 -7.30 17.66
N SER A 196 -11.94 -8.25 18.31
CA SER A 196 -11.42 -9.44 17.62
C SER A 196 -12.54 -10.28 17.03
N PHE A 197 -13.70 -10.34 17.70
CA PHE A 197 -14.88 -11.01 17.16
C PHE A 197 -15.36 -10.38 15.84
N LEU A 198 -15.55 -9.05 15.82
CA LEU A 198 -15.97 -8.34 14.60
C LEU A 198 -14.93 -8.53 13.48
N LEU A 199 -13.65 -8.38 13.79
CA LEU A 199 -12.58 -8.56 12.82
C LEU A 199 -12.51 -9.99 12.30
N ASN A 200 -12.62 -11.00 13.17
CA ASN A 200 -12.73 -12.41 12.78
C ASN A 200 -13.92 -12.63 11.84
N MET A 201 -15.09 -12.05 12.12
CA MET A 201 -16.27 -12.10 11.23
C MET A 201 -15.99 -11.45 9.88
N LEU A 202 -15.42 -10.24 9.84
CA LEU A 202 -15.12 -9.56 8.59
C LEU A 202 -14.08 -10.31 7.75
N LEU A 203 -13.03 -10.83 8.39
CA LEU A 203 -12.00 -11.63 7.72
C LEU A 203 -12.59 -12.95 7.18
N LEU A 204 -13.40 -13.64 7.98
CA LEU A 204 -14.11 -14.86 7.57
C LEU A 204 -15.04 -14.62 6.37
N LEU A 205 -15.76 -13.50 6.35
CA LEU A 205 -16.66 -13.14 5.26
C LEU A 205 -15.90 -12.71 3.99
N THR A 206 -14.66 -12.22 4.12
CA THR A 206 -13.93 -11.60 3.00
C THR A 206 -12.70 -12.37 2.57
N GLU A 207 -12.48 -13.57 3.10
CA GLU A 207 -11.39 -14.46 2.69
C GLU A 207 -11.41 -14.67 1.17
N GLU A 208 -10.23 -14.67 0.55
CA GLU A 208 -10.09 -15.05 -0.85
C GLU A 208 -10.52 -16.51 -1.06
N ASN A 209 -10.99 -16.82 -2.26
CA ASN A 209 -11.37 -18.21 -2.53
C ASN A 209 -10.11 -19.07 -2.76
N GLN A 210 -10.25 -20.39 -2.61
CA GLN A 210 -9.14 -21.35 -2.70
C GLN A 210 -8.30 -21.17 -3.98
N GLY A 211 -8.94 -20.98 -5.14
CA GLY A 211 -8.23 -20.85 -6.41
C GLY A 211 -7.45 -19.54 -6.55
N GLU A 212 -7.85 -18.47 -5.87
CA GLU A 212 -7.09 -17.21 -5.82
C GLU A 212 -5.89 -17.32 -4.88
N LEU A 213 -6.08 -17.98 -3.73
CA LEU A 213 -5.05 -18.23 -2.72
C LEU A 213 -3.88 -19.04 -3.30
N GLU A 214 -4.19 -20.17 -3.93
CA GLU A 214 -3.19 -21.04 -4.54
C GLU A 214 -2.41 -20.32 -5.64
N ALA A 215 -3.09 -19.57 -6.51
CA ALA A 215 -2.46 -18.90 -7.63
C ALA A 215 -1.52 -17.76 -7.20
N ASN A 216 -1.94 -16.94 -6.23
CA ASN A 216 -1.16 -15.78 -5.79
C ASN A 216 -0.06 -16.17 -4.80
N GLY A 217 -0.38 -17.01 -3.81
CA GLY A 217 0.55 -17.43 -2.77
C GLY A 217 1.70 -18.27 -3.32
N MET A 218 1.41 -19.31 -4.11
CA MET A 218 2.44 -20.18 -4.67
C MET A 218 3.41 -19.42 -5.57
N LYS A 219 2.90 -18.50 -6.40
CA LYS A 219 3.74 -17.70 -7.30
C LYS A 219 4.80 -16.92 -6.51
N LYS A 220 4.41 -16.25 -5.43
CA LYS A 220 5.34 -15.43 -4.63
C LYS A 220 6.38 -16.28 -3.89
N ILE A 221 5.97 -17.43 -3.37
CA ILE A 221 6.89 -18.36 -2.70
C ILE A 221 7.89 -18.97 -3.71
N GLN A 222 7.44 -19.32 -4.91
CA GLN A 222 8.32 -19.80 -5.98
C GLN A 222 9.33 -18.73 -6.40
N THR A 223 8.91 -17.47 -6.52
CA THR A 223 9.83 -16.35 -6.77
C THR A 223 10.89 -16.25 -5.68
N LEU A 224 10.49 -16.27 -4.40
CA LEU A 224 11.42 -16.19 -3.28
C LEU A 224 12.47 -17.33 -3.30
N GLN A 225 12.05 -18.55 -3.63
CA GLN A 225 12.94 -19.71 -3.73
C GLN A 225 13.91 -19.61 -4.91
N GLY A 226 13.45 -19.04 -6.03
CA GLY A 226 14.21 -18.89 -7.27
C GLY A 226 15.25 -17.76 -7.28
N ILE A 227 15.33 -16.92 -6.24
CA ILE A 227 16.35 -15.87 -6.13
C ILE A 227 17.75 -16.48 -5.95
N ASP A 228 18.72 -15.91 -6.67
CA ASP A 228 20.13 -16.30 -6.66
C ASP A 228 20.77 -16.18 -5.26
N GLU A 229 21.67 -17.10 -4.89
CA GLU A 229 22.30 -17.12 -3.56
C GLU A 229 23.21 -15.92 -3.30
N HIS A 230 23.77 -15.32 -4.36
CA HIS A 230 24.64 -14.16 -4.31
C HIS A 230 23.89 -12.83 -4.51
N ALA A 231 22.56 -12.86 -4.68
CA ALA A 231 21.77 -11.64 -4.81
C ALA A 231 21.89 -10.78 -3.54
N THR A 232 22.20 -9.49 -3.72
CA THR A 232 22.20 -8.51 -2.64
C THR A 232 20.80 -7.95 -2.43
N ILE A 233 20.54 -7.37 -1.25
CA ILE A 233 19.27 -6.71 -0.95
C ILE A 233 18.93 -5.65 -2.02
N ARG A 234 19.93 -4.88 -2.51
CA ARG A 234 19.74 -3.91 -3.61
C ARG A 234 19.15 -4.57 -4.87
N THR A 235 19.78 -5.65 -5.33
CA THR A 235 19.34 -6.34 -6.56
C THR A 235 17.92 -6.89 -6.41
N VAL A 236 17.57 -7.37 -5.21
CA VAL A 236 16.23 -7.90 -4.95
C VAL A 236 15.18 -6.78 -4.90
N LYS A 237 15.50 -5.64 -4.28
CA LYS A 237 14.64 -4.43 -4.28
C LYS A 237 14.38 -3.93 -5.72
N ASP A 238 15.38 -3.99 -6.59
CA ASP A 238 15.26 -3.48 -7.96
C ASP A 238 14.49 -4.44 -8.89
N ASP A 239 14.71 -5.76 -8.77
CA ASP A 239 14.25 -6.74 -9.77
C ASP A 239 13.06 -7.61 -9.33
N TYR A 240 12.85 -7.81 -8.02
CA TYR A 240 11.90 -8.81 -7.51
C TYR A 240 10.91 -8.29 -6.46
N TYR A 241 11.06 -7.04 -5.99
CA TYR A 241 10.34 -6.50 -4.82
C TYR A 241 8.84 -6.81 -4.83
N THR A 242 8.13 -6.50 -5.92
CA THR A 242 6.66 -6.69 -6.00
C THR A 242 6.22 -8.16 -6.04
N ASP A 243 7.09 -9.07 -6.47
CA ASP A 243 6.81 -10.50 -6.60
C ASP A 243 7.22 -11.32 -5.35
N LEU A 244 7.76 -10.66 -4.32
CA LEU A 244 8.06 -11.29 -3.02
C LEU A 244 6.83 -11.36 -2.10
N PRO A 245 6.83 -12.25 -1.08
CA PRO A 245 5.86 -12.19 0.02
C PRO A 245 5.88 -10.84 0.72
N GLU A 246 4.70 -10.32 1.08
CA GLU A 246 4.52 -8.98 1.63
C GLU A 246 5.31 -8.75 2.93
N ALA A 247 5.40 -9.76 3.80
CA ALA A 247 6.21 -9.67 5.02
C ALA A 247 7.71 -9.44 4.73
N ILE A 248 8.23 -10.01 3.64
CA ILE A 248 9.61 -9.82 3.21
C ILE A 248 9.79 -8.43 2.60
N GLN A 249 8.83 -7.96 1.80
CA GLN A 249 8.84 -6.62 1.22
C GLN A 249 8.96 -5.56 2.33
N ASP A 250 8.08 -5.65 3.33
CA ASP A 250 8.07 -4.71 4.46
C ASP A 250 9.34 -4.79 5.31
N PHE A 251 9.95 -5.97 5.44
CA PHE A 251 11.21 -6.12 6.17
C PHE A 251 12.39 -5.47 5.43
N ILE A 252 12.53 -5.72 4.12
CA ILE A 252 13.67 -5.20 3.36
C ILE A 252 13.54 -3.71 3.03
N LYS A 253 12.31 -3.17 2.99
CA LYS A 253 12.02 -1.77 2.65
C LYS A 253 12.90 -0.78 3.44
N ASP A 254 13.02 -0.99 4.75
CA ASP A 254 13.70 -0.06 5.67
C ASP A 254 15.17 -0.40 5.96
N LEU A 255 15.70 -1.49 5.36
CA LEU A 255 17.10 -1.85 5.51
C LEU A 255 18.01 -0.83 4.83
N LYS A 256 18.98 -0.31 5.59
CA LYS A 256 19.97 0.69 5.14
C LYS A 256 21.21 0.07 4.48
N ASP A 257 21.54 -1.17 4.82
CA ASP A 257 22.69 -1.90 4.25
C ASP A 257 22.24 -2.79 3.09
N ASP A 258 22.24 -2.21 1.90
CA ASP A 258 21.72 -2.85 0.69
C ASP A 258 22.69 -3.85 0.03
N ASP A 259 23.97 -3.87 0.46
CA ASP A 259 25.01 -4.68 -0.18
C ASP A 259 25.12 -6.09 0.45
N ARG A 260 24.40 -6.34 1.55
CA ARG A 260 24.34 -7.66 2.22
C ARG A 260 23.60 -8.71 1.37
N SER A 261 24.00 -9.98 1.51
CA SER A 261 23.32 -11.12 0.89
C SER A 261 21.87 -11.24 1.37
N PHE A 262 20.94 -11.28 0.42
CA PHE A 262 19.50 -11.40 0.69
C PHE A 262 19.15 -12.76 1.31
N LYS A 263 19.57 -13.88 0.71
CA LYS A 263 19.22 -15.23 1.20
C LYS A 263 19.73 -15.49 2.62
N ASN A 264 20.95 -15.06 2.95
CA ASN A 264 21.49 -15.24 4.30
C ASN A 264 20.69 -14.44 5.34
N THR A 265 20.26 -13.23 4.99
CA THR A 265 19.47 -12.37 5.87
C THR A 265 18.05 -12.92 6.08
N VAL A 266 17.40 -13.38 5.02
CA VAL A 266 16.02 -13.89 5.06
C VAL A 266 15.96 -15.28 5.70
N LYS A 267 16.92 -16.17 5.42
CA LYS A 267 16.93 -17.54 5.96
C LYS A 267 17.04 -17.58 7.48
N SER A 268 17.73 -16.62 8.09
CA SER A 268 17.89 -16.58 9.56
C SER A 268 16.64 -16.13 10.31
N ILE A 269 15.69 -15.49 9.63
CA ILE A 269 14.49 -14.91 10.25
C ILE A 269 13.19 -15.58 9.80
N CYS A 270 13.23 -16.39 8.74
CA CYS A 270 12.04 -17.01 8.17
C CYS A 270 11.75 -18.38 8.79
N HIS A 271 10.50 -18.55 9.20
CA HIS A 271 9.91 -19.77 9.73
C HIS A 271 8.75 -20.18 8.83
N GLU A 272 8.52 -21.49 8.72
CA GLU A 272 7.41 -22.01 7.93
C GLU A 272 6.17 -22.17 8.81
N LEU A 273 5.02 -21.69 8.35
CA LEU A 273 3.73 -21.99 8.96
C LEU A 273 3.35 -23.44 8.64
N ARG A 274 3.51 -24.34 9.62
CA ARG A 274 3.14 -25.75 9.51
C ARG A 274 2.13 -26.12 10.58
N PHE A 275 1.06 -26.79 10.16
CA PHE A 275 0.10 -27.41 11.07
C PHE A 275 -0.28 -28.80 10.56
N THR A 276 -0.22 -29.80 11.43
CA THR A 276 -0.35 -31.21 11.04
C THR A 276 -1.49 -31.95 11.77
N ASN A 277 -2.11 -31.35 12.79
CA ASN A 277 -3.20 -31.97 13.54
C ASN A 277 -4.50 -31.96 12.71
N ARG A 278 -4.74 -33.04 11.97
CA ARG A 278 -5.91 -33.20 11.12
C ARG A 278 -7.23 -33.21 11.88
N GLU A 279 -7.25 -33.68 13.13
CA GLU A 279 -8.47 -33.72 13.92
C GLU A 279 -8.90 -32.31 14.33
N GLU A 280 -7.95 -31.49 14.78
CA GLU A 280 -8.21 -30.11 15.16
C GLU A 280 -8.53 -29.23 13.94
N LEU A 281 -7.86 -29.48 12.80
CA LEU A 281 -8.22 -28.85 11.53
C LEU A 281 -9.67 -29.15 11.13
N ARG A 282 -10.11 -30.41 11.29
CA ARG A 282 -11.51 -30.81 11.07
C ARG A 282 -12.44 -30.14 12.06
N LYS A 283 -12.16 -30.17 13.36
CA LYS A 283 -12.98 -29.52 14.40
C LYS A 283 -13.15 -28.03 14.14
N ASN A 284 -12.06 -27.33 13.80
CA ASN A 284 -12.10 -25.91 13.48
C ASN A 284 -12.95 -25.65 12.22
N ALA A 285 -12.77 -26.44 11.16
CA ALA A 285 -13.58 -26.35 9.96
C ALA A 285 -15.08 -26.66 10.23
N ASP A 286 -15.37 -27.67 11.05
CA ASP A 286 -16.72 -28.06 11.44
C ASP A 286 -17.38 -26.99 12.32
N SER A 287 -16.61 -26.26 13.13
CA SER A 287 -17.14 -25.13 13.92
C SER A 287 -17.78 -24.05 13.02
N PHE A 288 -17.21 -23.78 11.85
CA PHE A 288 -17.78 -22.83 10.89
C PHE A 288 -19.05 -23.37 10.21
N ARG A 289 -19.25 -24.70 10.19
CA ARG A 289 -20.52 -25.31 9.73
C ARG A 289 -21.64 -25.13 10.74
N ASN A 290 -21.32 -24.99 12.04
CA ASN A 290 -22.31 -24.69 13.10
C ASN A 290 -22.96 -23.31 12.93
N LEU A 291 -22.45 -22.45 12.05
CA LEU A 291 -23.17 -21.25 11.61
C LEU A 291 -24.59 -21.62 11.12
N GLY A 292 -24.74 -22.77 10.42
CA GLY A 292 -26.02 -23.41 10.07
C GLY A 292 -27.11 -23.33 11.14
N SER A 293 -26.76 -23.76 12.35
CA SER A 293 -27.70 -23.91 13.47
C SER A 293 -28.05 -22.60 14.19
N TYR A 294 -27.32 -21.50 13.94
CA TYR A 294 -27.53 -20.21 14.62
C TYR A 294 -28.96 -19.66 14.48
N PHE A 295 -29.67 -20.01 13.40
CA PHE A 295 -31.04 -19.53 13.15
C PHE A 295 -32.15 -20.53 13.48
N THR A 296 -31.80 -21.70 14.04
CA THR A 296 -32.77 -22.75 14.40
C THR A 296 -33.12 -22.65 15.89
N ASP A 297 -32.24 -23.14 16.77
CA ASP A 297 -32.48 -23.18 18.22
C ASP A 297 -31.50 -22.31 19.03
N GLN A 298 -30.33 -21.98 18.47
CA GLN A 298 -29.24 -21.30 19.17
C GLN A 298 -29.09 -19.85 18.72
N LYS A 299 -29.70 -18.90 19.44
CA LYS A 299 -29.62 -17.47 19.10
C LYS A 299 -28.26 -16.80 19.43
N ARG A 300 -27.15 -17.52 19.35
CA ARG A 300 -25.79 -16.98 19.58
C ARG A 300 -24.80 -17.64 18.63
N ILE A 301 -24.01 -16.85 17.90
CA ILE A 301 -22.93 -17.38 17.06
C ILE A 301 -21.90 -18.07 17.94
N ASN A 302 -21.85 -19.40 17.87
CA ASN A 302 -20.91 -20.25 18.59
C ASN A 302 -19.96 -20.92 17.59
N ILE A 303 -18.91 -20.18 17.21
CA ILE A 303 -17.86 -20.68 16.32
C ILE A 303 -16.49 -20.38 16.89
N GLU A 304 -15.51 -21.19 16.48
CA GLU A 304 -14.11 -20.89 16.79
C GLU A 304 -13.71 -19.55 16.15
N PRO A 305 -12.76 -18.82 16.74
CA PRO A 305 -12.23 -17.59 16.15
C PRO A 305 -11.64 -17.92 14.76
N PHE A 306 -11.74 -16.99 13.82
CA PHE A 306 -11.21 -17.26 12.47
C PHE A 306 -9.67 -17.17 12.43
N LEU A 307 -9.11 -16.15 13.08
CA LEU A 307 -7.67 -15.87 13.10
C LEU A 307 -7.22 -15.24 14.42
N LEU A 308 -7.85 -14.15 14.82
CA LEU A 308 -7.46 -13.36 15.98
C LEU A 308 -7.89 -14.05 17.29
N PRO A 309 -7.03 -14.06 18.31
CA PRO A 309 -7.33 -14.69 19.59
C PRO A 309 -8.40 -13.88 20.35
N GLN A 310 -9.35 -14.58 20.95
CA GLN A 310 -10.45 -14.00 21.73
C GLN A 310 -10.79 -14.92 22.90
N LYS A 311 -11.26 -14.36 24.02
CA LYS A 311 -11.72 -15.09 25.20
C LYS A 311 -13.20 -14.81 25.44
N GLU A 312 -13.95 -15.86 25.73
CA GLU A 312 -15.34 -15.72 26.15
C GLU A 312 -15.41 -15.30 27.63
N ALA A 313 -16.19 -14.26 27.94
CA ALA A 313 -16.50 -13.87 29.31
C ALA A 313 -17.96 -13.40 29.39
N CYS A 314 -18.77 -13.95 30.31
CA CYS A 314 -20.13 -13.47 30.60
C CYS A 314 -20.97 -13.03 29.37
N ASN A 315 -21.12 -13.89 28.36
CA ASN A 315 -21.87 -13.64 27.12
C ASN A 315 -21.28 -12.55 26.18
N SER A 316 -20.02 -12.15 26.36
CA SER A 316 -19.27 -11.28 25.45
C SER A 316 -17.96 -11.93 25.00
N TYR A 317 -17.43 -11.42 23.88
CA TYR A 317 -16.11 -11.80 23.37
C TYR A 317 -15.11 -10.68 23.67
N HIS A 318 -14.08 -10.99 24.44
CA HIS A 318 -12.99 -10.07 24.76
C HIS A 318 -11.78 -10.40 23.91
N SER A 319 -11.17 -9.37 23.33
CA SER A 319 -9.82 -9.52 22.77
C SER A 319 -8.82 -9.87 23.86
N THR A 320 -7.90 -10.78 23.57
CA THR A 320 -6.74 -11.08 24.43
C THR A 320 -5.46 -10.44 23.92
N THR A 321 -5.55 -9.56 22.91
CA THR A 321 -4.41 -8.85 22.35
C THR A 321 -3.84 -7.86 23.37
N LYS A 322 -2.57 -8.02 23.72
CA LYS A 322 -1.85 -7.13 24.65
C LYS A 322 -0.99 -6.07 23.95
N CYS A 323 -0.80 -6.21 22.64
CA CYS A 323 -0.05 -5.29 21.78
C CYS A 323 -0.89 -4.88 20.56
N ILE A 324 -0.38 -3.97 19.74
CA ILE A 324 -1.03 -3.61 18.47
C ILE A 324 -0.84 -4.73 17.45
N PHE A 325 -1.95 -5.20 16.89
CA PHE A 325 -1.96 -6.10 15.73
C PHE A 325 -2.23 -5.30 14.47
N ASN A 326 -1.30 -5.35 13.52
CA ASN A 326 -1.47 -4.71 12.23
C ASN A 326 -1.88 -5.77 11.19
N LEU A 327 -3.14 -5.70 10.74
CA LEU A 327 -3.68 -6.56 9.69
C LEU A 327 -3.46 -5.90 8.33
N ARG A 328 -2.68 -6.57 7.48
CA ARG A 328 -2.37 -6.13 6.12
C ARG A 328 -2.82 -7.15 5.09
N TYR A 329 -2.95 -6.71 3.84
CA TYR A 329 -3.15 -7.65 2.75
C TYR A 329 -1.93 -8.54 2.55
N GLY A 330 -2.13 -9.84 2.42
CA GLY A 330 -1.11 -10.81 2.00
C GLY A 330 -1.65 -11.75 0.94
N ALA A 331 -0.84 -12.13 -0.05
CA ALA A 331 -1.25 -13.13 -1.04
C ALA A 331 -1.43 -14.55 -0.43
N SER A 332 -0.86 -14.77 0.75
CA SER A 332 -0.96 -15.96 1.59
C SER A 332 -0.94 -15.53 3.05
N PHE A 333 -1.23 -16.46 3.96
CA PHE A 333 -1.08 -16.19 5.40
C PHE A 333 0.39 -16.03 5.76
N GLN A 334 0.73 -14.88 6.35
CA GLN A 334 2.08 -14.56 6.80
C GLN A 334 2.02 -13.76 8.11
N MET A 335 3.10 -13.77 8.88
CA MET A 335 3.23 -12.96 10.09
C MET A 335 4.64 -12.44 10.24
N ARG A 336 4.77 -11.23 10.76
CA ARG A 336 6.03 -10.63 11.18
C ARG A 336 5.92 -10.23 12.65
N VAL A 337 6.90 -10.62 13.44
CA VAL A 337 7.04 -10.24 14.85
C VAL A 337 8.33 -9.45 14.98
N ASP A 338 8.20 -8.21 15.44
CA ASP A 338 9.34 -7.35 15.74
C ASP A 338 9.51 -7.30 17.26
N TYR A 339 10.71 -7.58 17.76
CA TYR A 339 11.03 -7.52 19.19
C TYR A 339 11.63 -6.18 19.59
N LEU A 340 11.39 -5.77 20.84
CA LEU A 340 12.00 -4.57 21.43
C LEU A 340 13.53 -4.69 21.43
N GLU A 341 14.21 -3.57 21.18
CA GLU A 341 15.67 -3.52 21.31
C GLU A 341 16.08 -3.58 22.78
N LYS A 342 17.30 -4.06 23.04
CA LYS A 342 17.84 -4.17 24.41
C LYS A 342 17.69 -2.87 25.20
N LYS A 343 18.06 -1.75 24.59
CA LYS A 343 17.96 -0.41 25.20
C LYS A 343 16.52 -0.04 25.55
N GLN A 344 15.56 -0.38 24.70
CA GLN A 344 14.14 -0.11 24.95
C GLN A 344 13.64 -0.91 26.15
N ILE A 345 13.99 -2.19 26.25
CA ILE A 345 13.64 -3.02 27.41
C ILE A 345 14.22 -2.42 28.70
N GLN A 346 15.50 -2.03 28.69
CA GLN A 346 16.17 -1.40 29.83
C GLN A 346 15.47 -0.11 30.27
N ASN A 347 15.13 0.78 29.34
CA ASN A 347 14.42 2.02 29.63
C ASN A 347 13.03 1.77 30.23
N GLN A 348 12.27 0.81 29.69
CA GLN A 348 10.94 0.47 30.22
C GLN A 348 11.03 -0.05 31.65
N LEU A 349 11.96 -0.96 31.92
CA LEU A 349 12.07 -1.58 33.24
C LEU A 349 12.69 -0.64 34.28
N PHE A 350 13.55 0.30 33.87
CA PHE A 350 14.08 1.33 34.77
C PHE A 350 12.98 2.24 35.35
N GLU A 351 11.85 2.38 34.64
CA GLU A 351 10.69 3.14 35.10
C GLU A 351 10.11 2.65 36.43
N LEU A 352 10.23 1.34 36.72
CA LEU A 352 9.74 0.73 37.97
C LEU A 352 10.24 1.43 39.23
N LYS A 353 11.48 1.90 39.19
CA LYS A 353 12.10 2.60 40.30
C LYS A 353 11.33 3.86 40.70
N PHE A 354 10.79 4.58 39.72
CA PHE A 354 10.10 5.84 39.95
C PHE A 354 8.64 5.62 40.36
N LEU A 355 7.97 4.64 39.75
CA LEU A 355 6.59 4.30 40.08
C LEU A 355 6.45 3.79 41.53
N GLU A 356 7.44 3.04 42.05
CA GLU A 356 7.47 2.55 43.45
C GLU A 356 7.45 3.69 44.49
N LEU A 357 8.13 4.80 44.18
CA LEU A 357 8.25 5.97 45.07
C LEU A 357 6.97 6.80 45.09
N GLU A 358 6.32 6.97 43.93
CA GLU A 358 5.11 7.81 43.80
C GLU A 358 3.85 7.19 44.42
N MET A 359 3.74 5.85 44.45
CA MET A 359 2.61 5.14 45.10
C MET A 359 2.47 5.45 46.60
N ARG A 360 3.46 6.10 47.20
CA ARG A 360 3.45 6.56 48.60
C ARG A 360 2.75 7.91 48.80
N THR A 361 2.28 8.56 47.73
CA THR A 361 1.60 9.86 47.78
C THR A 361 0.07 9.70 47.60
N ASN A 362 -0.73 10.33 48.46
CA ASN A 362 -2.21 10.21 48.48
C ASN A 362 -2.90 11.10 47.41
N GLU A 363 -2.47 11.05 46.13
CA GLU A 363 -3.08 11.83 45.05
C GLU A 363 -4.15 11.07 44.25
N ILE A 364 -5.05 11.83 43.60
CA ILE A 364 -6.28 11.34 42.93
C ILE A 364 -5.99 10.52 41.64
N ASP A 365 -4.78 10.61 41.07
CA ASP A 365 -4.34 9.88 39.85
C ASP A 365 -3.69 8.50 40.14
N ASN A 366 -3.78 7.99 41.37
CA ASN A 366 -3.08 6.77 41.82
C ASN A 366 -3.43 5.49 41.03
N SER A 367 -4.64 5.38 40.48
CA SER A 367 -5.10 4.13 39.83
C SER A 367 -4.33 3.77 38.55
N ILE A 368 -3.97 4.75 37.71
CA ILE A 368 -3.20 4.48 36.46
C ILE A 368 -1.75 4.11 36.80
N LYS A 369 -1.18 4.76 37.82
CA LYS A 369 0.20 4.53 38.27
C LYS A 369 0.38 3.15 38.92
N GLU A 370 -0.58 2.74 39.74
CA GLU A 370 -0.60 1.41 40.37
C GLU A 370 -0.70 0.29 39.33
N MET A 371 -1.58 0.43 38.32
CA MET A 371 -1.66 -0.52 37.21
C MET A 371 -0.36 -0.59 36.39
N ALA A 372 0.27 0.56 36.14
CA ALA A 372 1.55 0.64 35.46
C ALA A 372 2.66 -0.10 36.22
N PHE A 373 2.72 0.11 37.54
CA PHE A 373 3.72 -0.50 38.41
C PHE A 373 3.61 -2.03 38.42
N GLU A 374 2.44 -2.58 38.74
CA GLU A 374 2.25 -4.03 38.83
C GLU A 374 2.55 -4.76 37.52
N SER A 375 2.25 -4.11 36.39
CA SER A 375 2.51 -4.68 35.08
C SER A 375 3.96 -4.62 34.65
N LEU A 376 4.66 -3.51 34.90
CA LEU A 376 6.10 -3.46 34.66
C LEU A 376 6.83 -4.43 35.58
N LYS A 377 6.35 -4.62 36.81
CA LYS A 377 6.93 -5.57 37.78
C LYS A 377 6.79 -7.00 37.25
N ALA A 378 5.59 -7.35 36.77
CA ALA A 378 5.34 -8.63 36.10
C ALA A 378 6.15 -8.81 34.80
N ARG A 379 6.42 -7.74 34.06
CA ARG A 379 7.29 -7.78 32.88
C ARG A 379 8.75 -7.97 33.27
N ALA A 380 9.20 -7.28 34.32
CA ALA A 380 10.56 -7.35 34.80
C ALA A 380 10.90 -8.75 35.33
N SER A 381 10.00 -9.39 36.09
CA SER A 381 10.20 -10.76 36.57
C SER A 381 10.37 -11.78 35.42
N VAL A 382 9.84 -11.48 34.24
CA VAL A 382 9.98 -12.33 33.05
C VAL A 382 11.23 -12.00 32.23
N LEU A 383 11.53 -10.70 32.04
CA LEU A 383 12.59 -10.27 31.11
C LEU A 383 13.99 -10.14 31.75
N THR A 384 14.08 -10.14 33.07
CA THR A 384 15.34 -9.89 33.80
C THR A 384 15.80 -11.12 34.58
N GLU A 385 16.98 -11.01 35.18
CA GLU A 385 17.48 -11.99 36.16
C GLU A 385 16.94 -11.72 37.59
N TYR A 386 16.11 -10.70 37.77
CA TYR A 386 15.58 -10.31 39.07
C TYR A 386 14.41 -11.21 39.49
N ASP A 387 14.44 -11.67 40.74
CA ASP A 387 13.34 -12.41 41.36
C ASP A 387 12.53 -11.47 42.26
N PHE A 388 11.36 -11.06 41.77
CA PHE A 388 10.45 -10.17 42.48
C PHE A 388 9.38 -10.98 43.20
N CYS A 389 9.71 -11.58 44.34
CA CYS A 389 8.74 -12.31 45.15
C CYS A 389 7.63 -11.41 45.72
N GLU A 390 6.38 -11.90 45.66
CA GLU A 390 5.17 -11.13 46.03
C GLU A 390 5.08 -10.77 47.53
N ASN A 391 5.79 -11.51 48.40
CA ASN A 391 5.63 -11.41 49.86
C ASN A 391 6.73 -10.58 50.57
N GLU A 392 7.71 -10.01 49.85
CA GLU A 392 8.83 -9.28 50.44
C GLU A 392 9.04 -7.92 49.78
N GLU A 393 8.23 -6.92 50.14
CA GLU A 393 8.40 -5.53 49.66
C GLU A 393 9.83 -4.99 49.89
N HIS A 394 10.50 -5.44 50.95
CA HIS A 394 11.87 -5.06 51.26
C HIS A 394 12.87 -5.57 50.21
N ALA A 395 12.71 -6.81 49.72
CA ALA A 395 13.59 -7.39 48.70
C ALA A 395 13.45 -6.69 47.35
N LEU A 396 12.22 -6.34 46.95
CA LEU A 396 11.95 -5.54 45.75
C LEU A 396 12.65 -4.17 45.83
N ARG A 397 12.57 -3.50 46.98
CA ARG A 397 13.23 -2.21 47.20
C ARG A 397 14.74 -2.32 47.13
N ASP A 398 15.32 -3.36 47.74
CA ASP A 398 16.76 -3.57 47.72
C ASP A 398 17.26 -3.75 46.28
N ILE A 399 16.54 -4.53 45.46
CA ILE A 399 16.85 -4.69 44.04
C ILE A 399 16.75 -3.34 43.30
N LEU A 400 15.65 -2.61 43.44
CA LEU A 400 15.45 -1.31 42.77
C LEU A 400 16.48 -0.26 43.21
N CYS A 401 16.95 -0.31 44.46
CA CYS A 401 18.01 0.58 44.96
C CYS A 401 19.35 0.34 44.27
N THR A 402 19.64 -0.89 43.81
CA THR A 402 20.88 -1.19 43.07
C THR A 402 20.90 -0.63 41.65
N ILE A 403 19.73 -0.34 41.08
CA ILE A 403 19.59 0.14 39.69
C ILE A 403 19.65 1.66 39.70
N THR A 404 20.76 2.24 39.26
CA THR A 404 20.95 3.70 39.23
C THR A 404 20.75 4.31 37.86
N HIS A 405 21.05 3.53 36.81
CA HIS A 405 20.89 3.89 35.41
C HIS A 405 20.14 2.78 34.65
N PRO A 406 19.53 3.07 33.49
CA PRO A 406 18.87 2.05 32.66
C PRO A 406 19.78 0.88 32.31
N GLU A 407 21.08 1.13 32.11
CA GLU A 407 22.06 0.09 31.76
C GLU A 407 22.31 -0.92 32.89
N ASP A 408 22.00 -0.56 34.14
CA ASP A 408 22.13 -1.44 35.30
C ASP A 408 21.06 -2.55 35.31
N VAL A 409 19.99 -2.39 34.52
CA VAL A 409 18.94 -3.40 34.34
C VAL A 409 19.53 -4.62 33.61
N LYS A 410 19.68 -5.72 34.36
CA LYS A 410 20.22 -6.98 33.85
C LYS A 410 19.14 -7.80 33.14
N ILE A 411 19.21 -7.81 31.82
CA ILE A 411 18.31 -8.60 30.96
C ILE A 411 18.77 -10.06 30.93
N CYS A 412 17.82 -10.99 30.95
CA CYS A 412 18.09 -12.42 30.85
C CYS A 412 18.77 -12.78 29.52
N LYS A 413 19.73 -13.72 29.54
CA LYS A 413 20.49 -14.17 28.35
C LYS A 413 19.61 -14.64 27.19
N ASP A 414 18.49 -15.30 27.49
CA ASP A 414 17.54 -15.74 26.46
C ASP A 414 16.91 -14.54 25.72
N VAL A 415 16.59 -13.47 26.46
CA VAL A 415 16.02 -12.24 25.91
C VAL A 415 17.04 -11.50 25.05
N GLU A 416 18.30 -11.43 25.50
CA GLU A 416 19.37 -10.84 24.69
C GLU A 416 19.57 -11.55 23.34
N ALA A 417 19.27 -12.86 23.27
CA ALA A 417 19.41 -13.63 22.05
C ALA A 417 18.39 -13.23 20.96
N PHE A 418 17.26 -12.60 21.29
CA PHE A 418 16.24 -12.19 20.31
C PHE A 418 15.88 -10.70 20.35
N ALA A 419 16.34 -9.92 21.33
CA ALA A 419 16.11 -8.48 21.40
C ALA A 419 16.54 -7.77 20.10
N GLY A 420 15.67 -6.90 19.58
CA GLY A 420 15.88 -6.17 18.32
C GLY A 420 15.85 -7.01 17.05
N LYS A 421 15.54 -8.31 17.13
CA LYS A 421 15.36 -9.17 15.95
C LYS A 421 13.93 -9.11 15.42
N THR A 422 13.79 -9.53 14.17
CA THR A 422 12.51 -9.77 13.50
C THR A 422 12.38 -11.26 13.22
N GLU A 423 11.21 -11.85 13.49
CA GLU A 423 10.82 -13.19 13.05
C GLU A 423 9.72 -13.08 12.00
N ILE A 424 9.83 -13.83 10.91
CA ILE A 424 8.86 -13.86 9.82
C ILE A 424 8.35 -15.29 9.64
N TYR A 425 7.04 -15.47 9.67
CA TYR A 425 6.38 -16.75 9.47
C TYR A 425 5.65 -16.73 8.13
N LEU A 426 5.97 -17.67 7.23
CA LEU A 426 5.43 -17.72 5.87
C LEU A 426 4.66 -19.03 5.62
N GLY A 427 3.46 -18.90 5.08
CA GLY A 427 2.76 -20.02 4.44
C GLY A 427 3.39 -20.39 3.09
N LYS A 428 3.19 -21.63 2.66
CA LYS A 428 3.66 -22.12 1.34
C LYS A 428 2.74 -21.71 0.20
N GLY A 429 1.54 -21.20 0.50
CA GLY A 429 0.48 -20.89 -0.46
C GLY A 429 -0.27 -22.12 -0.96
N GLY A 430 -0.06 -23.29 -0.33
CA GLY A 430 -0.60 -24.57 -0.81
C GLY A 430 -1.88 -25.02 -0.09
N ASN A 431 -2.00 -24.76 1.21
CA ASN A 431 -3.18 -25.12 1.98
C ASN A 431 -3.54 -24.01 2.97
N ALA A 432 -4.46 -23.14 2.55
CA ALA A 432 -4.88 -21.98 3.32
C ALA A 432 -5.48 -22.34 4.70
N ALA A 433 -6.18 -23.46 4.83
CA ALA A 433 -6.76 -23.87 6.11
C ALA A 433 -5.69 -24.29 7.12
N GLU A 434 -4.66 -25.04 6.67
CA GLU A 434 -3.53 -25.42 7.50
C GLU A 434 -2.69 -24.21 7.89
N GLU A 435 -2.39 -23.32 6.93
CA GLU A 435 -1.61 -22.10 7.16
C GLU A 435 -2.33 -21.13 8.10
N ARG A 436 -3.64 -20.92 7.91
CA ARG A 436 -4.48 -20.09 8.79
C ARG A 436 -4.49 -20.65 10.21
N LEU A 437 -4.67 -21.96 10.37
CA LEU A 437 -4.74 -22.57 11.70
C LEU A 437 -3.37 -22.57 12.40
N ALA A 438 -2.28 -22.79 11.66
CA ALA A 438 -0.91 -22.62 12.16
C ALA A 438 -0.72 -21.20 12.71
N LEU A 439 -1.12 -20.20 11.93
CA LEU A 439 -1.01 -18.80 12.29
C LEU A 439 -1.91 -18.43 13.47
N GLN A 440 -3.16 -18.91 13.49
CA GLN A 440 -4.07 -18.73 14.62
C GLN A 440 -3.48 -19.28 15.93
N LYS A 441 -2.87 -20.47 15.90
CA LYS A 441 -2.24 -21.09 17.07
C LYS A 441 -1.05 -20.28 17.55
N LEU A 442 -0.24 -19.80 16.61
CA LEU A 442 0.89 -18.93 16.92
C LEU A 442 0.43 -17.60 17.56
N LEU A 443 -0.65 -17.01 17.06
CA LEU A 443 -1.26 -15.81 17.66
C LEU A 443 -1.85 -16.09 19.06
N GLN A 444 -2.44 -17.28 19.29
CA GLN A 444 -2.90 -17.72 20.61
C GLN A 444 -1.74 -17.90 21.59
N GLU A 445 -0.63 -18.49 21.14
CA GLU A 445 0.60 -18.59 21.92
C GLU A 445 1.10 -17.21 22.33
N PHE A 446 1.14 -16.26 21.40
CA PHE A 446 1.60 -14.88 21.66
C PHE A 446 0.65 -14.04 22.54
N THR A 447 -0.52 -14.55 22.89
CA THR A 447 -1.52 -13.83 23.74
C THR A 447 -1.84 -14.54 25.06
N LEU A 448 -1.02 -15.52 25.46
CA LEU A 448 -1.12 -16.24 26.75
C LEU A 448 -2.47 -16.97 26.96
N GLN A 449 -3.10 -17.48 25.90
CA GLN A 449 -4.30 -18.33 26.05
C GLN A 449 -3.98 -19.79 26.42
N ASN A 450 -2.72 -20.21 26.34
CA ASN A 450 -2.32 -21.57 26.70
C ASN A 450 -2.21 -21.74 28.21
N GLU A 451 -2.70 -22.86 28.75
CA GLU A 451 -2.76 -23.13 30.20
C GLU A 451 -1.39 -23.13 30.89
N ASN A 452 -0.29 -23.39 30.16
CA ASN A 452 1.10 -23.35 30.66
C ASN A 452 2.12 -23.02 29.53
N PRO A 453 2.39 -21.74 29.22
CA PRO A 453 3.41 -21.37 28.25
C PRO A 453 4.82 -21.73 28.76
N SER A 454 5.72 -22.12 27.86
CA SER A 454 7.14 -22.30 28.20
C SER A 454 7.77 -20.96 28.62
N ASP A 455 8.76 -21.00 29.51
CA ASP A 455 9.50 -19.81 29.99
C ASP A 455 10.02 -18.90 28.84
N LEU A 456 10.62 -19.51 27.81
CA LEU A 456 11.07 -18.77 26.61
C LEU A 456 9.94 -18.03 25.88
N MET A 457 8.74 -18.61 25.84
CA MET A 457 7.57 -17.96 25.22
C MET A 457 7.05 -16.81 26.06
N CYS A 458 7.03 -16.93 27.39
CA CYS A 458 6.72 -15.81 28.29
C CYS A 458 7.67 -14.64 28.03
N LYS A 459 8.98 -14.91 27.95
CA LYS A 459 10.03 -13.94 27.59
C LYS A 459 9.78 -13.28 26.24
N LYS A 460 9.48 -14.08 25.20
CA LYS A 460 9.17 -13.56 23.87
C LYS A 460 7.96 -12.62 23.90
N ILE A 461 6.87 -13.02 24.54
CA ILE A 461 5.61 -12.25 24.62
C ILE A 461 5.84 -10.90 25.30
N ALA A 462 6.57 -10.90 26.42
CA ALA A 462 6.88 -9.70 27.18
C ALA A 462 7.76 -8.70 26.41
N ALA A 463 8.51 -9.16 25.41
CA ALA A 463 9.43 -8.36 24.61
C ALA A 463 8.91 -7.97 23.21
N ILE A 464 7.65 -8.27 22.89
CA ILE A 464 7.06 -7.92 21.58
C ILE A 464 6.93 -6.40 21.45
N LYS A 465 7.43 -5.87 20.33
CA LYS A 465 7.22 -4.49 19.92
C LYS A 465 5.98 -4.34 19.05
N SER A 466 5.83 -5.20 18.04
CA SER A 466 4.68 -5.20 17.14
C SER A 466 4.50 -6.54 16.44
N ILE A 467 3.23 -6.88 16.16
CA ILE A 467 2.87 -8.02 15.32
C ILE A 467 2.15 -7.51 14.07
N VAL A 468 2.67 -7.85 12.91
CA VAL A 468 2.03 -7.59 11.62
C VAL A 468 1.57 -8.92 11.04
N VAL A 469 0.29 -9.03 10.69
CA VAL A 469 -0.32 -10.24 10.16
C VAL A 469 -0.83 -9.94 8.75
N TYR A 470 -0.38 -10.72 7.78
CA TYR A 470 -0.77 -10.57 6.39
C TYR A 470 -1.82 -11.62 6.06
N VAL A 471 -3.00 -11.16 5.64
CA VAL A 471 -4.18 -12.00 5.46
C VAL A 471 -4.70 -11.86 4.03
N PRO A 472 -5.00 -12.98 3.34
CA PRO A 472 -5.61 -12.95 2.01
C PRO A 472 -7.10 -12.62 2.11
N SER A 473 -7.38 -11.33 2.29
CA SER A 473 -8.71 -10.78 2.44
C SER A 473 -9.01 -9.75 1.35
N LYS A 474 -10.20 -9.87 0.72
CA LYS A 474 -10.71 -8.90 -0.24
C LYS A 474 -10.95 -7.52 0.38
N LEU A 475 -11.15 -7.44 1.70
CA LEU A 475 -11.29 -6.17 2.43
C LEU A 475 -9.97 -5.39 2.44
N LEU A 476 -8.85 -6.08 2.68
CA LEU A 476 -7.53 -5.46 2.80
C LEU A 476 -6.89 -5.18 1.44
N HIS A 477 -7.32 -5.89 0.38
CA HIS A 477 -6.71 -5.88 -0.95
C HIS A 477 -6.56 -4.47 -1.58
N SER A 478 -7.49 -3.56 -1.30
CA SER A 478 -7.58 -2.27 -2.01
C SER A 478 -6.96 -1.08 -1.25
N GLY A 479 -6.00 -1.35 -0.37
CA GLY A 479 -5.21 -0.32 0.31
C GLY A 479 -5.82 0.13 1.64
N ILE A 480 -6.24 -0.84 2.45
CA ILE A 480 -6.65 -0.66 3.84
C ILE A 480 -5.71 -1.49 4.71
N ASP A 481 -5.14 -0.86 5.73
CA ASP A 481 -4.46 -1.53 6.84
C ASP A 481 -5.33 -1.35 8.09
N ILE A 482 -5.53 -2.43 8.85
CA ILE A 482 -6.33 -2.37 10.09
C ILE A 482 -5.42 -2.53 11.30
N LEU A 483 -5.41 -1.53 12.17
CA LEU A 483 -4.70 -1.52 13.44
C LEU A 483 -5.67 -1.92 14.56
N GLU A 484 -5.63 -3.18 14.99
CA GLU A 484 -6.35 -3.62 16.18
C GLU A 484 -5.56 -3.21 17.42
N MET A 485 -6.14 -2.29 18.20
CA MET A 485 -5.50 -1.78 19.41
C MET A 485 -5.88 -2.62 20.65
N PRO A 486 -4.97 -2.73 21.64
CA PRO A 486 -5.33 -3.32 22.93
C PRO A 486 -6.48 -2.53 23.59
N GLY A 487 -7.35 -3.22 24.34
CA GLY A 487 -8.28 -2.57 25.25
C GLY A 487 -7.61 -1.80 26.40
N THR A 488 -8.35 -0.89 27.04
CA THR A 488 -7.87 -0.09 28.18
C THR A 488 -7.71 -0.87 29.49
N ASN A 489 -8.27 -2.07 29.58
CA ASN A 489 -8.13 -2.94 30.77
C ASN A 489 -6.90 -3.85 30.71
N HIS A 490 -6.07 -3.76 29.67
CA HIS A 490 -4.85 -4.55 29.63
C HIS A 490 -3.81 -3.86 30.49
N SER A 491 -3.21 -4.63 31.39
CA SER A 491 -2.27 -4.18 32.41
C SER A 491 -1.04 -3.46 31.88
N ASP A 492 -0.71 -3.51 30.59
CA ASP A 492 0.54 -2.92 30.05
C ASP A 492 0.54 -1.37 30.09
N PRO A 493 1.45 -0.72 30.85
CA PRO A 493 1.55 0.75 30.89
C PRO A 493 1.90 1.38 29.56
N LEU A 494 2.56 0.64 28.67
CA LEU A 494 2.89 1.12 27.33
C LEU A 494 1.71 0.99 26.37
N ALA A 495 0.66 0.24 26.72
CA ALA A 495 -0.54 0.17 25.90
C ALA A 495 -1.10 1.56 25.63
N PHE A 496 -1.05 2.47 26.61
CA PHE A 496 -1.45 3.87 26.43
C PHE A 496 -0.61 4.60 25.37
N SER A 497 0.72 4.46 25.44
CA SER A 497 1.64 5.07 24.47
C SER A 497 1.45 4.49 23.07
N PHE A 498 1.31 3.17 22.96
CA PHE A 498 1.04 2.48 21.70
C PHE A 498 -0.29 2.90 21.09
N ILE A 499 -1.36 2.95 21.88
CA ILE A 499 -2.68 3.42 21.43
C ILE A 499 -2.58 4.87 20.93
N GLN A 500 -1.85 5.75 21.64
CA GLN A 500 -1.64 7.13 21.18
C GLN A 500 -0.86 7.18 19.87
N ASP A 501 0.24 6.45 19.73
CA ASP A 501 1.01 6.36 18.49
C ASP A 501 0.15 5.87 17.31
N ALA A 502 -0.66 4.82 17.53
CA ALA A 502 -1.56 4.30 16.52
C ALA A 502 -2.58 5.36 16.08
N LEU A 503 -3.21 6.06 17.04
CA LEU A 503 -4.16 7.14 16.75
C LEU A 503 -3.48 8.35 16.10
N ASP A 504 -2.23 8.68 16.42
CA ASP A 504 -1.49 9.76 15.76
C ASP A 504 -1.30 9.49 14.24
N THR A 505 -1.27 8.21 13.84
CA THR A 505 -1.09 7.78 12.44
C THR A 505 -2.39 7.40 11.71
N ALA A 506 -3.53 7.32 12.40
CA ALA A 506 -4.78 6.83 11.85
C ALA A 506 -5.45 7.84 10.91
N ASP A 507 -6.01 7.35 9.80
CA ASP A 507 -6.88 8.12 8.90
C ASP A 507 -8.37 7.88 9.22
N VAL A 508 -8.68 6.68 9.72
CA VAL A 508 -10.03 6.25 10.13
C VAL A 508 -9.99 5.70 11.55
N LEU A 509 -10.94 6.11 12.39
CA LEU A 509 -11.14 5.56 13.73
C LEU A 509 -12.48 4.83 13.82
N LEU A 510 -12.42 3.52 14.08
CA LEU A 510 -13.57 2.67 14.37
C LEU A 510 -13.71 2.50 15.89
N LEU A 511 -14.74 3.09 16.47
CA LEU A 511 -15.10 2.97 17.88
C LEU A 511 -16.15 1.86 18.04
N LEU A 512 -15.74 0.72 18.58
CA LEU A 512 -16.64 -0.40 18.81
C LEU A 512 -17.30 -0.32 20.19
N SER A 513 -18.58 -0.71 20.21
CA SER A 513 -19.37 -0.89 21.42
C SER A 513 -20.29 -2.09 21.28
N GLU A 514 -20.85 -2.57 22.39
CA GLU A 514 -21.84 -3.65 22.31
C GLU A 514 -23.21 -3.14 21.88
N SER A 515 -23.60 -1.92 22.24
CA SER A 515 -24.92 -1.37 21.90
C SER A 515 -24.83 0.05 21.38
N ALA A 516 -24.47 0.99 22.25
CA ALA A 516 -24.14 2.37 21.91
C ALA A 516 -22.81 2.69 22.58
N PHE A 517 -21.96 3.46 21.90
CA PHE A 517 -20.70 3.85 22.49
C PHE A 517 -20.93 4.85 23.64
N THR A 518 -20.56 4.45 24.84
CA THR A 518 -20.58 5.30 26.04
C THR A 518 -19.18 5.37 26.61
N ILE A 519 -18.69 6.59 26.90
CA ILE A 519 -17.35 6.77 27.45
C ILE A 519 -17.45 6.79 28.97
N THR A 520 -17.33 5.62 29.58
CA THR A 520 -17.41 5.43 31.03
C THR A 520 -16.06 5.65 31.72
N GLY A 521 -14.95 5.20 31.13
CA GLY A 521 -13.60 5.33 31.69
C GLY A 521 -12.95 6.70 31.45
N GLN A 522 -12.33 7.28 32.49
CA GLN A 522 -11.57 8.54 32.37
C GLN A 522 -10.36 8.40 31.44
N GLU A 523 -9.72 7.24 31.45
CA GLU A 523 -8.61 6.85 30.56
C GLU A 523 -8.95 6.95 29.07
N VAL A 524 -10.12 6.40 28.68
CA VAL A 524 -10.58 6.45 27.28
C VAL A 524 -10.82 7.89 26.85
N LYS A 525 -11.45 8.72 27.71
CA LYS A 525 -11.65 10.15 27.44
C LYS A 525 -10.31 10.85 27.22
N TYR A 526 -9.34 10.54 28.07
CA TYR A 526 -8.01 11.10 27.99
C TYR A 526 -7.31 10.71 26.68
N ILE A 527 -7.29 9.43 26.30
CA ILE A 527 -6.67 8.94 25.07
C ILE A 527 -7.28 9.66 23.86
N LEU A 528 -8.60 9.64 23.74
CA LEU A 528 -9.28 10.23 22.58
C LEU A 528 -9.01 11.73 22.48
N LYS A 529 -9.15 12.47 23.60
CA LYS A 529 -8.95 13.92 23.65
C LYS A 529 -7.52 14.35 23.30
N ASN A 530 -6.52 13.56 23.69
CA ASN A 530 -5.12 13.91 23.48
C ASN A 530 -4.51 13.32 22.20
N SER A 531 -5.23 12.45 21.50
CA SER A 531 -4.76 11.81 20.27
C SER A 531 -4.62 12.78 19.10
N GLY A 532 -3.64 12.52 18.23
CA GLY A 532 -3.43 13.23 16.97
C GLY A 532 -4.61 13.07 16.02
N PHE A 533 -5.22 11.87 15.94
CA PHE A 533 -6.45 11.65 15.18
C PHE A 533 -7.53 12.67 15.52
N PHE A 534 -7.87 12.80 16.81
CA PHE A 534 -9.00 13.65 17.23
C PHE A 534 -8.70 15.14 16.99
N LYS A 535 -7.46 15.58 17.28
CA LYS A 535 -7.00 16.95 16.98
C LYS A 535 -7.12 17.26 15.48
N ASN A 536 -6.67 16.34 14.63
CA ASN A 536 -6.71 16.53 13.18
C ASN A 536 -8.13 16.44 12.61
N TRP A 537 -8.96 15.52 13.11
CA TRP A 537 -10.36 15.38 12.71
C TRP A 537 -11.21 16.60 13.11
N ILE A 538 -10.95 17.21 14.26
CA ILE A 538 -11.59 18.49 14.65
C ILE A 538 -11.22 19.60 13.67
N LYS A 539 -9.95 19.65 13.25
CA LYS A 539 -9.47 20.64 12.30
C LYS A 539 -10.04 20.44 10.90
N ASP A 540 -10.07 19.19 10.44
CA ASP A 540 -10.57 18.81 9.12
C ASP A 540 -11.28 17.44 9.15
N SER A 541 -12.59 17.46 9.35
CA SER A 541 -13.42 16.25 9.40
C SER A 541 -13.68 15.61 8.03
N GLN A 542 -13.21 16.19 6.92
CA GLN A 542 -13.31 15.58 5.59
C GLN A 542 -12.10 14.68 5.32
N GLU A 543 -10.93 15.08 5.82
CA GLU A 543 -9.68 14.34 5.65
C GLU A 543 -9.54 13.12 6.58
N TYR A 544 -10.41 12.98 7.58
CA TYR A 544 -10.41 11.90 8.57
C TYR A 544 -11.82 11.36 8.79
N LYS A 545 -11.95 10.06 9.08
CA LYS A 545 -13.26 9.41 9.23
C LYS A 545 -13.46 8.79 10.61
N LEU A 546 -14.50 9.22 11.32
CA LEU A 546 -14.91 8.63 12.61
C LEU A 546 -16.16 7.77 12.43
N MET A 547 -16.12 6.51 12.87
CA MET A 547 -17.25 5.59 12.79
C MET A 547 -17.50 4.89 14.13
N PHE A 548 -18.75 4.92 14.59
CA PHE A 548 -19.24 4.10 15.69
C PHE A 548 -19.81 2.80 15.14
N LEU A 549 -19.25 1.69 15.60
CA LEU A 549 -19.73 0.35 15.26
C LEU A 549 -20.26 -0.34 16.51
N SER A 550 -21.36 -1.04 16.36
CA SER A 550 -21.98 -1.75 17.46
C SER A 550 -22.35 -3.17 17.07
N TYR A 551 -22.20 -4.11 18.01
CA TYR A 551 -22.54 -5.52 17.80
C TYR A 551 -23.54 -6.00 18.88
N PRO A 552 -24.84 -5.64 18.76
CA PRO A 552 -25.82 -5.82 19.83
C PRO A 552 -26.36 -7.24 19.95
N GLU A 553 -25.89 -8.20 19.16
CA GLU A 553 -26.45 -9.55 19.06
C GLU A 553 -26.48 -10.33 20.39
N LYS A 554 -25.63 -9.95 21.37
CA LYS A 554 -25.67 -10.57 22.71
C LYS A 554 -26.99 -10.33 23.45
N TYR A 555 -27.73 -9.31 23.08
CA TYR A 555 -29.02 -8.99 23.67
C TYR A 555 -30.12 -9.72 22.88
N GLN A 556 -30.96 -10.51 23.56
CA GLN A 556 -32.04 -11.28 22.93
C GLN A 556 -32.94 -10.46 21.99
N ASN A 557 -33.11 -9.17 22.28
CA ASN A 557 -33.91 -8.25 21.46
C ASN A 557 -33.29 -7.95 20.08
N PHE A 558 -31.99 -8.21 19.92
CA PHE A 558 -31.19 -7.99 18.71
C PHE A 558 -30.75 -9.29 18.05
N GLN A 559 -31.36 -10.41 18.45
CA GLN A 559 -31.29 -11.69 17.75
C GLN A 559 -32.49 -11.76 16.80
N PHE A 560 -32.23 -12.09 15.55
CA PHE A 560 -33.21 -12.08 14.47
C PHE A 560 -33.22 -13.45 13.81
N GLY A 561 -34.40 -14.02 13.59
CA GLY A 561 -34.63 -15.21 12.77
C GLY A 561 -35.14 -14.85 11.38
N LYS A 562 -35.48 -15.88 10.60
CA LYS A 562 -36.03 -15.76 9.25
C LYS A 562 -37.29 -14.89 9.15
N ASP A 563 -38.10 -14.89 10.20
CA ASP A 563 -39.40 -14.22 10.24
C ASP A 563 -39.33 -12.80 10.86
N ASP A 564 -38.14 -12.32 11.24
CA ASP A 564 -37.97 -11.05 11.98
C ASP A 564 -37.68 -9.82 11.09
N LEU A 565 -37.97 -9.86 9.78
CA LEU A 565 -37.63 -8.79 8.84
C LEU A 565 -38.22 -7.43 9.25
N GLU A 566 -39.49 -7.38 9.68
CA GLU A 566 -40.12 -6.12 10.11
C GLU A 566 -39.45 -5.53 11.37
N LYS A 567 -39.03 -6.40 12.30
CA LYS A 567 -38.33 -6.02 13.53
C LYS A 567 -36.94 -5.44 13.19
N LEU A 568 -36.25 -6.06 12.23
CA LEU A 568 -34.97 -5.59 11.70
C LEU A 568 -35.10 -4.21 11.03
N GLN A 569 -36.14 -4.00 10.21
CA GLN A 569 -36.44 -2.73 9.57
C GLN A 569 -36.73 -1.61 10.60
N LYS A 570 -37.52 -1.91 11.64
CA LYS A 570 -37.78 -0.98 12.75
C LYS A 570 -36.48 -0.60 13.49
N MET A 571 -35.59 -1.58 13.68
CA MET A 571 -34.28 -1.37 14.32
C MET A 571 -33.36 -0.46 13.49
N GLY A 572 -33.21 -0.74 12.18
CA GLY A 572 -32.44 0.12 11.26
C GLY A 572 -33.05 1.52 11.04
N GLY A 573 -34.32 1.70 11.42
CA GLY A 573 -35.03 2.98 11.35
C GLY A 573 -34.87 3.83 12.61
N GLU A 574 -35.65 3.54 13.65
CA GLU A 574 -35.81 4.45 14.81
C GLU A 574 -34.72 4.24 15.87
N GLU A 575 -34.37 2.98 16.16
CA GLU A 575 -33.37 2.63 17.18
C GLU A 575 -31.95 3.07 16.79
N GLU A 576 -31.58 2.93 15.52
CA GLU A 576 -30.31 3.43 15.01
C GLU A 576 -30.22 4.97 15.10
N ARG A 577 -31.31 5.70 14.85
CA ARG A 577 -31.38 7.16 15.05
C ARG A 577 -31.27 7.56 16.53
N LYS A 578 -31.92 6.83 17.44
CA LYS A 578 -31.78 7.05 18.91
C LYS A 578 -30.34 6.82 19.36
N ARG A 579 -29.71 5.76 18.88
CA ARG A 579 -28.31 5.42 19.15
C ARG A 579 -27.36 6.49 18.66
N ARG A 580 -27.48 6.88 17.39
CA ARG A 580 -26.68 7.96 16.81
C ARG A 580 -26.77 9.24 17.63
N ARG A 581 -27.96 9.64 18.07
CA ARG A 581 -28.14 10.81 18.95
C ARG A 581 -27.37 10.67 20.28
N ARG A 582 -27.41 9.50 20.92
CA ARG A 582 -26.64 9.24 22.15
C ARG A 582 -25.13 9.31 21.90
N GLU A 583 -24.64 8.70 20.84
CA GLU A 583 -23.20 8.68 20.51
C GLU A 583 -22.67 10.07 20.18
N LEU A 584 -23.41 10.85 19.38
CA LEU A 584 -23.04 12.25 19.07
C LEU A 584 -23.04 13.13 20.32
N HIS A 585 -23.95 12.88 21.27
CA HIS A 585 -23.98 13.57 22.55
C HIS A 585 -22.81 13.18 23.47
N GLU A 586 -22.40 11.91 23.49
CA GLU A 586 -21.18 11.52 24.22
C GLU A 586 -19.91 12.08 23.55
N LEU A 587 -19.91 12.18 22.22
CA LEU A 587 -18.83 12.80 21.46
C LEU A 587 -18.73 14.31 21.75
N SER A 588 -19.86 15.02 21.85
CA SER A 588 -19.83 16.45 22.18
C SER A 588 -19.31 16.73 23.59
N ARG A 589 -19.54 15.81 24.55
CA ARG A 589 -19.03 15.90 25.93
C ARG A 589 -17.50 15.83 26.05
N ILE A 590 -16.80 15.31 25.05
CA ILE A 590 -15.33 15.23 25.05
C ILE A 590 -14.66 16.38 24.26
N MET A 591 -15.43 17.22 23.58
CA MET A 591 -14.94 18.37 22.79
C MET A 591 -14.78 19.64 23.65
N ILE A 592 -13.98 20.61 23.17
CA ILE A 592 -13.87 21.94 23.78
C ILE A 592 -14.12 23.02 22.71
N PRO A 593 -15.14 23.89 22.87
CA PRO A 593 -16.25 23.78 23.83
C PRO A 593 -17.06 22.50 23.58
N ASN A 594 -17.91 22.08 24.55
CA ASN A 594 -18.72 20.85 24.50
C ASN A 594 -19.82 20.90 23.42
N THR A 595 -19.46 21.15 22.17
CA THR A 595 -20.33 21.33 21.03
C THR A 595 -19.72 20.67 19.81
N LEU A 596 -20.55 19.96 19.03
CA LEU A 596 -20.15 19.31 17.80
C LEU A 596 -20.83 20.05 16.62
N PRO A 597 -20.07 20.71 15.74
CA PRO A 597 -20.63 21.42 14.58
C PRO A 597 -21.44 20.51 13.64
N PRO A 598 -22.54 21.00 13.02
CA PRO A 598 -23.41 20.18 12.16
C PRO A 598 -22.72 19.54 10.94
N ASN A 599 -21.67 20.18 10.41
CA ASN A 599 -20.85 19.61 9.33
C ASN A 599 -20.05 18.38 9.81
N MET A 600 -19.52 18.42 11.04
CA MET A 600 -18.82 17.29 11.63
C MET A 600 -19.78 16.15 11.98
N GLU A 601 -20.97 16.46 12.49
CA GLU A 601 -22.02 15.46 12.74
C GLU A 601 -22.37 14.65 11.49
N ARG A 602 -22.41 15.28 10.31
CA ARG A 602 -22.67 14.59 9.02
C ARG A 602 -21.55 13.63 8.63
N ASN A 603 -20.31 13.92 9.06
CA ASN A 603 -19.14 13.12 8.72
C ASN A 603 -18.95 11.90 9.63
N VAL A 604 -19.55 11.90 10.82
CA VAL A 604 -19.61 10.73 11.73
C VAL A 604 -20.56 9.67 11.18
N VAL A 605 -20.12 8.41 11.14
CA VAL A 605 -20.98 7.27 10.77
C VAL A 605 -21.33 6.48 12.03
N THR A 606 -22.59 6.05 12.15
CA THR A 606 -23.01 5.07 13.15
C THR A 606 -23.55 3.88 12.38
N SER A 607 -23.15 2.66 12.76
CA SER A 607 -23.71 1.45 12.18
C SER A 607 -23.80 0.32 13.19
N SER A 608 -24.90 -0.44 13.13
CA SER A 608 -25.02 -1.72 13.81
C SER A 608 -24.54 -2.82 12.88
N ILE A 609 -23.44 -3.48 13.23
CA ILE A 609 -23.05 -4.70 12.54
C ILE A 609 -23.88 -5.83 13.11
N LEU A 610 -24.84 -6.28 12.32
CA LEU A 610 -25.54 -7.53 12.53
C LEU A 610 -24.95 -8.56 11.58
N PRO A 611 -24.92 -9.83 11.96
CA PRO A 611 -24.32 -10.83 11.11
C PRO A 611 -25.05 -10.93 9.76
N VAL A 612 -24.26 -10.86 8.68
CA VAL A 612 -24.61 -11.19 7.27
C VAL A 612 -24.93 -12.69 7.10
N LEU A 613 -25.00 -13.40 8.22
CA LEU A 613 -24.96 -14.83 8.33
C LEU A 613 -26.23 -15.48 7.79
N TYR A 614 -27.41 -14.88 7.97
CA TYR A 614 -28.68 -15.52 7.59
C TYR A 614 -28.68 -16.03 6.13
N THR A 615 -28.44 -15.12 5.19
CA THR A 615 -28.37 -15.47 3.77
C THR A 615 -27.13 -16.30 3.44
N SER A 616 -25.99 -15.99 4.07
CA SER A 616 -24.71 -16.67 3.79
C SER A 616 -24.70 -18.13 4.28
N ILE A 617 -25.43 -18.42 5.36
CA ILE A 617 -25.61 -19.74 5.97
C ILE A 617 -26.57 -20.59 5.16
N HIS A 618 -27.79 -20.12 4.90
CA HIS A 618 -28.73 -20.89 4.08
C HIS A 618 -28.12 -21.17 2.71
N ALA A 619 -27.36 -20.23 2.18
CA ALA A 619 -26.66 -20.43 0.94
C ALA A 619 -25.64 -21.58 0.98
N GLN A 620 -25.15 -22.05 2.14
CA GLN A 620 -24.32 -23.26 2.26
C GLN A 620 -25.04 -24.53 1.77
N GLU A 621 -26.37 -24.53 1.72
CA GLU A 621 -27.21 -25.67 1.30
C GLU A 621 -27.38 -25.79 -0.22
N GLY A 622 -26.61 -25.03 -1.00
CA GLY A 622 -26.40 -25.30 -2.44
C GLY A 622 -27.20 -24.46 -3.43
N MET A 623 -28.11 -23.58 -2.98
CA MET A 623 -28.82 -22.62 -3.86
C MET A 623 -28.64 -21.15 -3.43
N PRO A 624 -27.39 -20.64 -3.43
CA PRO A 624 -27.05 -19.32 -2.92
C PRO A 624 -27.88 -18.18 -3.55
N HIS A 625 -28.15 -18.25 -4.85
CA HIS A 625 -28.79 -17.16 -5.57
C HIS A 625 -30.27 -16.99 -5.28
N LYS A 626 -31.01 -18.09 -5.18
CA LYS A 626 -32.45 -18.05 -4.84
C LYS A 626 -32.64 -17.52 -3.41
N LEU A 627 -31.79 -17.94 -2.49
CA LEU A 627 -31.81 -17.51 -1.10
C LEU A 627 -31.40 -16.05 -0.95
N VAL A 628 -30.37 -15.60 -1.67
CA VAL A 628 -30.00 -14.17 -1.64
C VAL A 628 -31.11 -13.31 -2.23
N GLU A 629 -31.82 -13.77 -3.26
CA GLU A 629 -32.99 -13.08 -3.81
C GLU A 629 -34.12 -12.96 -2.78
N GLU A 630 -34.47 -14.07 -2.12
CA GLU A 630 -35.49 -14.12 -1.06
C GLU A 630 -35.17 -13.19 0.11
N TYR A 631 -33.89 -13.10 0.49
CA TYR A 631 -33.44 -12.37 1.67
C TYR A 631 -32.64 -11.10 1.38
N ALA A 632 -32.73 -10.59 0.14
CA ALA A 632 -31.98 -9.39 -0.29
C ALA A 632 -32.26 -8.19 0.62
N THR A 633 -33.51 -8.04 1.07
CA THR A 633 -33.95 -7.00 2.00
C THR A 633 -33.27 -7.15 3.36
N PHE A 634 -33.08 -8.37 3.85
CA PHE A 634 -32.42 -8.64 5.13
C PHE A 634 -30.96 -8.15 5.12
N LEU A 635 -30.24 -8.39 4.01
CA LEU A 635 -28.84 -7.98 3.84
C LEU A 635 -28.64 -6.47 3.92
N GLN A 636 -29.64 -5.67 3.53
CA GLN A 636 -29.55 -4.20 3.53
C GLN A 636 -29.41 -3.62 4.94
N TYR A 637 -29.91 -4.30 5.98
CA TYR A 637 -29.93 -3.81 7.36
C TYR A 637 -28.84 -4.41 8.26
N THR A 638 -27.88 -5.13 7.68
CA THR A 638 -26.77 -5.80 8.42
C THR A 638 -25.65 -4.84 8.85
N GLY A 639 -25.62 -3.60 8.34
CA GLY A 639 -24.56 -2.62 8.58
C GLY A 639 -23.22 -2.92 7.90
N VAL A 640 -22.92 -4.18 7.55
CA VAL A 640 -21.66 -4.57 6.87
C VAL A 640 -21.52 -3.94 5.49
N LYS A 641 -22.60 -3.89 4.70
CA LYS A 641 -22.58 -3.18 3.40
C LYS A 641 -22.30 -1.69 3.60
N SER A 642 -22.90 -1.07 4.63
CA SER A 642 -22.66 0.34 4.98
C SER A 642 -21.19 0.57 5.33
N LEU A 643 -20.60 -0.28 6.17
CA LEU A 643 -19.19 -0.24 6.53
C LEU A 643 -18.30 -0.29 5.28
N PHE A 644 -18.48 -1.28 4.40
CA PHE A 644 -17.66 -1.41 3.19
C PHE A 644 -17.81 -0.21 2.26
N VAL A 645 -19.02 0.30 2.04
CA VAL A 645 -19.25 1.46 1.17
C VAL A 645 -18.62 2.73 1.75
N GLN A 646 -18.70 2.95 3.07
CA GLN A 646 -18.11 4.12 3.72
C GLN A 646 -16.58 4.10 3.66
N LEU A 647 -15.97 2.94 3.90
CA LEU A 647 -14.51 2.76 3.78
C LEU A 647 -14.05 2.90 2.32
N ASP A 648 -14.75 2.28 1.38
CA ASP A 648 -14.48 2.35 -0.07
C ASP A 648 -14.52 3.80 -0.57
N ASN A 649 -15.58 4.55 -0.24
CA ASN A 649 -15.69 5.94 -0.63
C ASN A 649 -14.57 6.81 -0.03
N PHE A 650 -14.19 6.57 1.23
CA PHE A 650 -13.11 7.33 1.87
C PHE A 650 -11.75 7.05 1.20
N VAL A 651 -11.44 5.78 0.92
CA VAL A 651 -10.22 5.38 0.21
C VAL A 651 -10.22 5.97 -1.21
N LEU A 652 -11.38 5.95 -1.88
CA LEU A 652 -11.54 6.52 -3.21
C LEU A 652 -11.23 8.01 -3.24
N GLU A 653 -11.79 8.81 -2.33
CA GLU A 653 -11.52 10.26 -2.28
C GLU A 653 -10.02 10.55 -2.09
N LYS A 654 -9.33 9.78 -1.24
CA LYS A 654 -7.88 9.92 -1.03
C LYS A 654 -7.04 9.55 -2.25
N LYS A 655 -7.53 8.62 -3.09
CA LYS A 655 -6.82 8.16 -4.31
C LYS A 655 -7.39 8.73 -5.61
N LYS A 656 -8.42 9.59 -5.54
CA LYS A 656 -9.24 10.02 -6.67
C LYS A 656 -8.42 10.72 -7.73
N PHE A 657 -7.65 11.74 -7.33
CA PHE A 657 -6.80 12.49 -8.24
C PHE A 657 -5.85 11.54 -9.01
N LEU A 658 -5.21 10.62 -8.27
CA LEU A 658 -4.24 9.64 -8.78
C LEU A 658 -4.83 8.79 -9.91
N LEU A 659 -6.06 8.32 -9.69
CA LEU A 659 -6.82 7.50 -10.61
C LEU A 659 -7.30 8.30 -11.82
N GLU A 660 -7.83 9.50 -11.62
CA GLU A 660 -8.28 10.38 -12.71
C GLU A 660 -7.10 10.76 -13.63
N GLU A 661 -5.94 11.06 -13.04
CA GLU A 661 -4.72 11.34 -13.79
C GLU A 661 -4.31 10.14 -14.67
N LEU A 662 -4.32 8.93 -14.10
CA LEU A 662 -3.99 7.69 -14.81
C LEU A 662 -4.97 7.37 -15.94
N GLU A 663 -6.27 7.52 -15.66
CA GLU A 663 -7.34 7.31 -16.64
C GLU A 663 -7.20 8.28 -17.82
N ASN A 664 -6.92 9.56 -17.54
CA ASN A 664 -6.70 10.57 -18.58
C ASN A 664 -5.45 10.24 -19.42
N LYS A 665 -4.34 9.86 -18.79
CA LYS A 665 -3.11 9.45 -19.50
C LYS A 665 -3.32 8.29 -20.45
N LEU A 666 -4.01 7.25 -19.98
CA LEU A 666 -4.30 6.08 -20.79
C LEU A 666 -5.24 6.43 -21.95
N THR A 667 -6.23 7.28 -21.71
CA THR A 667 -7.16 7.75 -22.75
C THR A 667 -6.42 8.55 -23.83
N ASP A 668 -5.53 9.45 -23.42
CA ASP A 668 -4.71 10.23 -24.36
C ASP A 668 -3.73 9.35 -25.13
N PHE A 669 -3.16 8.35 -24.48
CA PHE A 669 -2.32 7.34 -25.11
C PHE A 669 -3.09 6.54 -26.19
N GLU A 670 -4.30 6.10 -25.87
CA GLU A 670 -5.18 5.40 -26.81
C GLU A 670 -5.53 6.26 -28.02
N LYS A 671 -5.86 7.54 -27.80
CA LYS A 671 -6.10 8.50 -28.89
C LYS A 671 -4.88 8.70 -29.79
N LYS A 672 -3.68 8.83 -29.21
CA LYS A 672 -2.42 8.94 -29.97
C LYS A 672 -2.24 7.72 -30.88
N LYS A 673 -2.36 6.51 -30.31
CA LYS A 673 -2.21 5.25 -31.04
C LYS A 673 -3.26 5.05 -32.14
N TRP A 674 -4.51 5.44 -31.87
CA TRP A 674 -5.59 5.37 -32.86
C TRP A 674 -5.38 6.34 -34.03
N ASN A 675 -4.88 7.55 -33.77
CA ASN A 675 -4.52 8.51 -34.82
C ASN A 675 -3.36 7.99 -35.68
N GLU A 676 -2.35 7.36 -35.06
CA GLU A 676 -1.22 6.73 -35.77
C GLU A 676 -1.63 5.52 -36.65
N LEU A 677 -2.71 4.81 -36.29
CA LEU A 677 -3.23 3.66 -37.03
C LEU A 677 -4.16 4.03 -38.20
N ASN A 678 -4.89 5.15 -38.10
CA ASN A 678 -5.88 5.57 -39.11
C ASN A 678 -5.37 6.61 -40.11
N GLU A 679 -4.26 7.29 -39.82
CA GLU A 679 -3.50 7.99 -40.84
C GLU A 679 -2.65 6.97 -41.63
N GLY A 680 -3.24 6.36 -42.66
CA GLY A 680 -2.49 5.57 -43.63
C GLY A 680 -1.32 6.37 -44.25
N PRO A 681 -0.33 5.70 -44.88
CA PRO A 681 0.86 6.38 -45.37
C PRO A 681 0.47 7.41 -46.42
N GLN A 682 0.47 8.70 -46.06
CA GLN A 682 0.31 9.76 -47.04
C GLN A 682 1.43 9.60 -48.07
N SER A 683 1.01 9.36 -49.32
CA SER A 683 1.83 9.50 -50.51
C SER A 683 2.42 10.90 -50.54
N SER A 684 3.66 11.05 -50.08
CA SER A 684 4.46 12.24 -50.33
C SER A 684 5.07 12.13 -51.72
N ALA A 685 4.22 12.20 -52.75
CA ALA A 685 4.68 12.61 -54.07
C ALA A 685 4.92 14.13 -54.05
N GLY A 686 6.16 14.53 -54.28
CA GLY A 686 6.47 15.86 -54.82
C GLY A 686 6.40 17.03 -53.85
N CYS A 687 7.12 16.96 -52.73
CA CYS A 687 7.85 18.12 -52.22
C CYS A 687 8.81 17.62 -51.15
N SER A 688 10.12 17.70 -51.44
CA SER A 688 11.13 17.58 -50.40
C SER A 688 10.80 18.64 -49.34
N PRO A 689 10.40 18.27 -48.10
CA PRO A 689 10.57 19.21 -47.02
C PRO A 689 12.09 19.29 -46.90
N GLN A 690 12.69 20.42 -47.25
CA GLN A 690 13.91 20.80 -46.56
C GLN A 690 13.56 20.74 -45.07
N LYS A 691 13.89 19.60 -44.45
CA LYS A 691 13.70 19.39 -43.02
C LYS A 691 14.53 20.49 -42.37
N PRO A 692 13.94 21.32 -41.50
CA PRO A 692 14.79 22.15 -40.66
C PRO A 692 15.59 21.18 -39.81
N ASP A 693 16.89 21.07 -40.09
CA ASP A 693 17.89 20.66 -39.11
C ASP A 693 17.85 21.72 -38.01
N ILE A 694 16.86 21.59 -37.12
CA ILE A 694 16.96 22.20 -35.80
C ILE A 694 18.26 21.64 -35.24
N LYS A 695 19.19 22.52 -34.84
CA LYS A 695 20.31 22.14 -33.98
C LYS A 695 19.72 21.65 -32.65
N GLN A 696 19.12 20.45 -32.62
CA GLN A 696 18.40 19.87 -31.48
C GLN A 696 19.29 19.88 -30.24
N GLU A 697 20.59 19.68 -30.42
CA GLU A 697 21.59 19.71 -29.36
C GLU A 697 21.78 21.11 -28.76
N SER A 698 21.70 22.17 -29.56
CA SER A 698 21.75 23.56 -29.06
C SER A 698 20.48 23.93 -28.29
N PHE A 699 19.32 23.45 -28.71
CA PHE A 699 18.05 23.66 -28.00
C PHE A 699 18.05 22.90 -26.67
N LEU A 700 18.42 21.62 -26.70
CA LEU A 700 18.51 20.77 -25.51
C LEU A 700 19.47 21.36 -24.49
N LYS A 701 20.63 21.85 -24.93
CA LYS A 701 21.60 22.51 -24.05
C LYS A 701 21.03 23.78 -23.40
N LYS A 702 20.37 24.65 -24.17
CA LYS A 702 19.71 25.84 -23.62
C LYS A 702 18.59 25.50 -22.62
N ASN A 703 17.85 24.42 -22.86
CA ASN A 703 16.84 23.96 -21.91
C ASN A 703 17.46 23.30 -20.67
N GLU A 704 18.56 22.56 -20.83
CA GLU A 704 19.37 22.07 -19.71
C GLU A 704 19.83 23.23 -18.83
N ASP A 705 20.29 24.32 -19.41
CA ASP A 705 20.68 25.52 -18.66
C ASP A 705 19.49 26.14 -17.91
N LEU A 706 18.31 26.26 -18.53
CA LEU A 706 17.08 26.72 -17.86
C LEU A 706 16.64 25.80 -16.72
N PHE A 707 16.86 24.50 -16.89
CA PHE A 707 16.48 23.47 -15.94
C PHE A 707 17.46 23.40 -14.75
N ASP A 708 18.76 23.60 -15.00
CA ASP A 708 19.77 23.76 -13.97
C ASP A 708 19.54 25.06 -13.18
N ASP A 709 19.12 26.14 -13.83
CA ASP A 709 18.70 27.39 -13.18
C ASP A 709 17.47 27.18 -12.28
N LEU A 710 16.46 26.46 -12.76
CA LEU A 710 15.30 26.05 -11.98
C LEU A 710 15.72 25.27 -10.72
N LYS A 711 16.54 24.22 -10.88
CA LYS A 711 17.01 23.39 -9.79
C LYS A 711 17.77 24.22 -8.75
N LYS A 712 18.73 25.04 -9.18
CA LYS A 712 19.49 25.94 -8.30
C LYS A 712 18.58 26.93 -7.57
N THR A 713 17.61 27.52 -8.27
CA THR A 713 16.68 28.50 -7.70
C THR A 713 15.79 27.86 -6.63
N GLN A 714 15.36 26.62 -6.82
CA GLN A 714 14.53 25.92 -5.84
C GLN A 714 15.30 25.37 -4.66
N GLU A 715 16.49 24.82 -4.88
CA GLU A 715 17.41 24.51 -3.79
C GLU A 715 17.67 25.77 -2.97
N LYS A 716 17.85 26.92 -3.64
CA LYS A 716 17.99 28.21 -2.97
C LYS A 716 16.74 28.59 -2.19
N ILE A 717 15.53 28.48 -2.74
CA ILE A 717 14.28 28.78 -2.01
C ILE A 717 14.10 27.89 -0.78
N ILE A 718 14.38 26.59 -0.91
CA ILE A 718 14.33 25.64 0.21
C ILE A 718 15.34 26.06 1.28
N ASN A 719 16.59 26.32 0.88
CA ASN A 719 17.63 26.75 1.80
C ASN A 719 17.30 28.11 2.45
N ASP A 720 16.83 29.08 1.68
CA ASP A 720 16.50 30.43 2.14
C ASP A 720 15.31 30.39 3.09
N THR A 721 14.23 29.70 2.74
CA THR A 721 13.06 29.54 3.62
C THR A 721 13.42 28.82 4.92
N ILE A 722 14.24 27.77 4.85
CA ILE A 722 14.65 27.03 6.06
C ILE A 722 15.66 27.85 6.90
N ASN A 723 16.60 28.55 6.29
CA ASN A 723 17.64 29.29 7.00
C ASN A 723 17.24 30.72 7.40
N SER A 724 16.12 31.25 6.88
CA SER A 724 15.52 32.52 7.30
C SER A 724 14.23 32.26 8.11
N LYS A 725 13.10 32.01 7.44
CA LYS A 725 11.77 31.93 8.06
C LYS A 725 11.65 30.83 9.10
N LEU A 726 12.10 29.61 8.79
CA LEU A 726 12.09 28.52 9.77
C LEU A 726 13.10 28.80 10.89
N LYS A 727 14.26 29.39 10.59
CA LYS A 727 15.24 29.77 11.64
C LYS A 727 14.64 30.80 12.61
N ASP A 728 13.95 31.82 12.11
CA ASP A 728 13.30 32.84 12.92
C ASP A 728 12.16 32.25 13.75
N LEU A 729 11.36 31.37 13.15
CA LEU A 729 10.33 30.62 13.86
C LEU A 729 10.94 29.72 14.95
N MET A 730 12.02 29.02 14.65
CA MET A 730 12.73 28.17 15.61
C MET A 730 13.39 28.99 16.73
N LEU A 731 13.86 30.21 16.48
CA LEU A 731 14.37 31.12 17.52
C LEU A 731 13.25 31.59 18.45
N GLN A 732 12.12 32.02 17.90
CA GLN A 732 10.93 32.38 18.69
C GLN A 732 10.43 31.20 19.53
N PHE A 733 10.39 30.02 18.91
CA PHE A 733 10.05 28.77 19.55
C PHE A 733 11.01 28.42 20.69
N THR A 734 12.32 28.54 20.48
CA THR A 734 13.34 28.28 21.51
C THR A 734 13.10 29.18 22.72
N GLY A 735 12.86 30.48 22.48
CA GLY A 735 12.52 31.42 23.55
C GLY A 735 11.23 31.06 24.29
N ASN A 736 10.18 30.65 23.56
CA ASN A 736 8.94 30.20 24.18
C ASN A 736 9.12 28.90 24.99
N ALA A 737 9.85 27.92 24.45
CA ALA A 737 10.13 26.66 25.12
C ALA A 737 10.97 26.86 26.39
N ILE A 738 11.96 27.75 26.38
CA ILE A 738 12.72 28.12 27.58
C ILE A 738 11.82 28.79 28.62
N ARG A 739 10.94 29.70 28.21
CA ARG A 739 9.97 30.34 29.11
C ARG A 739 9.00 29.31 29.72
N MET A 740 8.41 28.46 28.87
CA MET A 740 7.49 27.41 29.31
C MET A 740 8.19 26.38 30.20
N TRP A 741 9.47 26.09 29.94
CA TRP A 741 10.31 25.28 30.82
C TRP A 741 10.45 25.96 32.18
N ALA A 742 10.85 27.23 32.25
CA ALA A 742 11.02 27.96 33.50
C ALA A 742 9.72 28.02 34.34
N GLU A 743 8.55 28.13 33.69
CA GLU A 743 7.23 28.10 34.35
C GLU A 743 6.85 26.72 34.94
N ASN A 744 7.48 25.65 34.49
CA ASN A 744 7.17 24.27 34.88
C ASN A 744 8.33 23.53 35.56
N GLU A 745 9.54 24.10 35.57
CA GLU A 745 10.76 23.48 36.13
C GLU A 745 10.60 23.10 37.60
N SER A 746 9.94 23.94 38.39
CA SER A 746 9.68 23.69 39.81
C SER A 746 8.73 22.51 40.05
N LYS A 747 7.89 22.17 39.05
CA LYS A 747 6.97 21.03 39.09
C LYS A 747 7.62 19.72 38.64
N ILE A 748 8.83 19.78 38.09
CA ILE A 748 9.58 18.61 37.62
C ILE A 748 10.52 18.18 38.74
N THR A 749 10.11 17.13 39.44
CA THR A 749 10.80 16.57 40.61
C THR A 749 11.39 15.19 40.35
N ASP A 750 10.97 14.51 39.27
CA ASP A 750 11.40 13.17 38.91
C ASP A 750 11.97 13.10 37.47
N SER A 751 13.04 12.34 37.26
CA SER A 751 13.64 12.05 35.95
C SER A 751 12.75 11.16 35.05
N ALA A 752 11.81 10.40 35.61
CA ALA A 752 10.87 9.52 34.90
C ALA A 752 10.10 10.21 33.77
N ILE A 753 9.79 11.49 33.93
CA ILE A 753 9.13 12.33 32.92
C ILE A 753 9.92 12.37 31.58
N PHE A 754 11.22 12.11 31.63
CA PHE A 754 12.13 12.08 30.48
C PHE A 754 12.29 10.69 29.87
N ASN A 755 11.54 9.67 30.31
CA ASN A 755 11.64 8.34 29.72
C ASN A 755 11.41 8.40 28.19
N PRO A 756 12.40 8.00 27.37
CA PRO A 756 12.35 8.16 25.91
C PRO A 756 11.24 7.36 25.25
N GLU A 757 10.76 6.27 25.86
CA GLU A 757 9.70 5.41 25.29
C GLU A 757 8.35 6.14 25.17
N TYR A 758 8.10 7.13 26.04
CA TYR A 758 6.89 7.95 26.00
C TYR A 758 7.03 9.20 25.10
N LYS A 759 8.20 9.42 24.50
CA LYS A 759 8.45 10.54 23.57
C LYS A 759 8.05 11.91 24.14
N GLY A 760 8.19 12.08 25.46
CA GLY A 760 7.83 13.30 26.19
C GLY A 760 6.34 13.50 26.47
N LYS A 761 5.47 12.51 26.18
CA LYS A 761 4.02 12.53 26.43
C LYS A 761 3.61 11.60 27.60
N HIS A 762 4.49 11.39 28.57
CA HIS A 762 4.25 10.48 29.69
C HIS A 762 2.93 10.79 30.40
N THR A 763 2.03 9.80 30.50
CA THR A 763 0.64 10.01 30.95
C THR A 763 0.52 10.15 32.46
N ALA A 764 1.41 9.51 33.22
CA ALA A 764 1.44 9.58 34.68
C ALA A 764 1.83 10.96 35.27
N PHE A 765 2.39 11.87 34.45
CA PHE A 765 2.85 13.19 34.90
C PHE A 765 1.98 14.31 34.34
N LYS A 766 1.72 15.32 35.17
CA LYS A 766 0.92 16.50 34.78
C LYS A 766 1.63 17.37 33.75
N VAL A 767 2.95 17.48 33.84
CA VAL A 767 3.78 18.20 32.87
C VAL A 767 4.17 17.22 31.77
N LYS A 768 3.98 17.62 30.52
CA LYS A 768 4.41 16.86 29.34
C LYS A 768 5.55 17.59 28.68
N ILE A 769 6.74 17.00 28.68
CA ILE A 769 7.93 17.60 28.05
C ILE A 769 7.67 17.90 26.57
N HIS A 770 6.97 17.01 25.88
CA HIS A 770 6.56 17.25 24.50
C HIS A 770 5.72 18.52 24.37
N ASP A 771 4.74 18.77 25.26
CA ASP A 771 3.86 19.94 25.11
C ASP A 771 4.55 21.23 25.59
N VAL A 772 5.38 21.17 26.63
CA VAL A 772 6.22 22.28 27.10
C VAL A 772 7.18 22.72 25.99
N LEU A 773 7.74 21.76 25.27
CA LEU A 773 8.71 22.04 24.23
C LEU A 773 8.03 22.33 22.89
N PHE A 774 7.05 21.55 22.44
CA PHE A 774 6.52 21.52 21.06
C PHE A 774 5.14 22.19 20.87
N GLY A 775 4.46 22.56 21.96
CA GLY A 775 3.00 22.78 21.99
C GLY A 775 2.40 23.64 20.87
N ASP A 776 2.95 24.82 20.60
CA ASP A 776 2.42 25.75 19.59
C ASP A 776 3.15 25.70 18.24
N LEU A 777 4.23 24.92 18.13
CA LEU A 777 5.07 24.87 16.95
C LEU A 777 4.34 24.23 15.76
N ALA A 778 3.62 23.13 16.01
CA ALA A 778 2.89 22.40 14.97
C ALA A 778 1.91 23.28 14.18
N GLU A 779 1.27 24.24 14.84
CA GLU A 779 0.34 25.18 14.20
C GLU A 779 1.06 26.27 13.43
N LYS A 780 2.19 26.77 13.96
CA LYS A 780 2.99 27.83 13.34
C LYS A 780 3.86 27.36 12.16
N LEU A 781 4.07 26.05 12.01
CA LEU A 781 4.76 25.48 10.84
C LEU A 781 3.92 25.53 9.56
N SER A 782 2.59 25.46 9.69
CA SER A 782 1.64 25.43 8.55
C SER A 782 1.86 26.57 7.55
N PRO A 783 1.88 27.85 7.98
CA PRO A 783 2.03 28.98 7.07
C PRO A 783 3.41 28.98 6.39
N VAL A 784 4.47 28.58 7.10
CA VAL A 784 5.82 28.48 6.55
C VAL A 784 5.87 27.44 5.44
N PHE A 785 5.28 26.27 5.65
CA PHE A 785 5.25 25.20 4.66
C PHE A 785 4.33 25.53 3.49
N GLN A 786 3.16 26.14 3.72
CA GLN A 786 2.29 26.60 2.64
C GLN A 786 2.98 27.63 1.76
N GLN A 787 3.68 28.59 2.37
CA GLN A 787 4.44 29.59 1.64
C GLN A 787 5.60 28.97 0.85
N LEU A 788 6.35 28.03 1.44
CA LEU A 788 7.41 27.30 0.74
C LEU A 788 6.85 26.59 -0.50
N ILE A 789 5.72 25.90 -0.35
CA ILE A 789 5.05 25.19 -1.44
C ILE A 789 4.66 26.17 -2.55
N GLU A 790 4.12 27.33 -2.19
CA GLU A 790 3.69 28.35 -3.14
C GLU A 790 4.88 28.99 -3.88
N GLU A 791 5.96 29.31 -3.18
CA GLU A 791 7.19 29.85 -3.78
C GLU A 791 7.84 28.84 -4.74
N LEU A 792 7.87 27.55 -4.36
CA LEU A 792 8.34 26.49 -5.23
C LEU A 792 7.49 26.40 -6.50
N LYS A 793 6.15 26.38 -6.38
CA LYS A 793 5.22 26.37 -7.52
C LYS A 793 5.43 27.57 -8.45
N ASN A 794 5.64 28.77 -7.91
CA ASN A 794 5.85 29.97 -8.71
C ASN A 794 7.13 29.88 -9.57
N VAL A 795 8.23 29.35 -9.05
CA VAL A 795 9.46 29.17 -9.84
C VAL A 795 9.27 28.12 -10.94
N PHE A 796 8.45 27.10 -10.68
CA PHE A 796 8.10 26.13 -11.71
C PHE A 796 7.30 26.77 -12.85
N GLU A 797 6.32 27.62 -12.56
CA GLU A 797 5.58 28.36 -13.59
C GLU A 797 6.53 29.28 -14.40
N GLN A 798 7.52 29.89 -13.76
CA GLN A 798 8.53 30.67 -14.50
C GLN A 798 9.38 29.81 -15.45
N TYR A 799 9.79 28.61 -15.02
CA TYR A 799 10.51 27.69 -15.90
C TYR A 799 9.64 27.24 -17.08
N LYS A 800 8.37 26.96 -16.84
CA LYS A 800 7.38 26.60 -17.88
C LYS A 800 7.30 27.70 -18.93
N GLU A 801 7.07 28.94 -18.52
CA GLU A 801 6.99 30.09 -19.43
C GLU A 801 8.29 30.31 -20.21
N LYS A 802 9.45 30.25 -19.54
CA LYS A 802 10.77 30.37 -20.19
C LYS A 802 11.00 29.26 -21.21
N THR A 803 10.59 28.03 -20.90
CA THR A 803 10.74 26.86 -21.78
C THR A 803 9.81 26.96 -22.99
N ILE A 804 8.55 27.35 -22.80
CA ILE A 804 7.59 27.62 -23.89
C ILE A 804 8.10 28.75 -24.80
N ALA A 805 8.65 29.83 -24.22
CA ALA A 805 9.26 30.92 -24.97
C ALA A 805 10.48 30.45 -25.77
N LEU A 806 11.34 29.60 -25.17
CA LEU A 806 12.48 28.98 -25.86
C LEU A 806 12.01 28.11 -27.04
N PHE A 807 10.96 27.30 -26.85
CA PHE A 807 10.33 26.52 -27.92
C PHE A 807 9.81 27.42 -29.05
N ARG A 808 9.07 28.49 -28.73
CA ARG A 808 8.54 29.45 -29.72
C ARG A 808 9.65 30.14 -30.51
N LYS A 809 10.77 30.46 -29.87
CA LYS A 809 11.91 31.17 -30.48
C LYS A 809 12.71 30.28 -31.44
N GLU A 810 12.92 29.02 -31.09
CA GLU A 810 13.82 28.12 -31.83
C GLU A 810 13.08 27.24 -32.86
N LEU A 811 11.76 27.05 -32.73
CA LEU A 811 10.91 26.33 -33.68
C LEU A 811 10.18 27.30 -34.61
N ASN A 812 10.88 27.87 -35.60
CA ASN A 812 10.25 28.65 -36.66
C ASN A 812 9.60 27.72 -37.71
N VAL A 813 8.55 27.00 -37.34
CA VAL A 813 7.90 25.98 -38.19
C VAL A 813 6.61 26.53 -38.80
N ASN A 814 6.59 26.67 -40.13
CA ASN A 814 5.41 26.98 -40.96
C ASN A 814 4.38 25.82 -41.04
N GLY A 815 4.16 25.11 -39.93
CA GLY A 815 3.26 23.96 -39.82
C GLY A 815 3.09 23.60 -38.35
N ARG A 816 2.02 24.12 -37.73
CA ARG A 816 1.78 24.13 -36.28
C ARG A 816 1.59 22.72 -35.68
N PRO A 817 2.25 22.39 -34.56
CA PRO A 817 1.59 22.07 -33.32
C PRO A 817 1.26 23.39 -32.60
N SER A 818 0.02 23.58 -32.10
CA SER A 818 -0.31 24.79 -31.35
C SER A 818 0.58 24.89 -30.10
N ALA A 819 1.07 26.10 -29.78
CA ALA A 819 1.84 26.34 -28.56
C ALA A 819 1.08 25.89 -27.29
N GLU A 820 -0.25 25.80 -27.37
CA GLU A 820 -1.16 25.24 -26.36
C GLU A 820 -0.93 23.73 -26.13
N LYS A 821 -0.65 22.94 -27.17
CA LYS A 821 -0.39 21.50 -27.05
C LYS A 821 0.96 21.22 -26.38
N ILE A 822 1.96 22.04 -26.65
CA ILE A 822 3.30 22.00 -26.00
C ILE A 822 3.18 22.50 -24.56
N GLY A 823 2.48 23.62 -24.35
CA GLY A 823 2.18 24.15 -23.02
C GLY A 823 1.47 23.13 -22.15
N GLY A 824 0.42 22.48 -22.66
CA GLY A 824 -0.29 21.41 -21.96
C GLY A 824 0.55 20.16 -21.69
N SER A 825 1.43 19.77 -22.64
CA SER A 825 2.33 18.62 -22.44
C SER A 825 3.44 18.90 -21.42
N LEU A 826 3.97 20.13 -21.43
CA LEU A 826 4.96 20.59 -20.46
C LEU A 826 4.32 20.78 -19.08
N GLU A 827 3.12 21.34 -19.03
CA GLU A 827 2.30 21.47 -17.83
C GLU A 827 1.97 20.10 -17.24
N PHE A 828 1.64 19.13 -18.07
CA PHE A 828 1.44 17.76 -17.63
C PHE A 828 2.73 17.12 -17.09
N ALA A 829 3.86 17.27 -17.80
CA ALA A 829 5.15 16.74 -17.36
C ALA A 829 5.65 17.39 -16.07
N LEU A 830 5.37 18.68 -15.90
CA LEU A 830 5.64 19.46 -14.69
C LEU A 830 4.67 19.08 -13.58
N ASN A 831 3.35 19.11 -13.77
CA ASN A 831 2.37 18.73 -12.75
C ASN A 831 2.58 17.29 -12.27
N TRP A 832 2.98 16.39 -13.15
CA TRP A 832 3.45 15.06 -12.80
C TRP A 832 4.67 15.06 -11.87
N PHE A 833 5.65 15.91 -12.17
CA PHE A 833 6.85 16.10 -11.36
C PHE A 833 6.57 16.80 -10.01
N LEU A 834 5.57 17.68 -9.97
CA LEU A 834 5.31 18.62 -8.87
C LEU A 834 4.24 18.20 -7.88
N GLY A 835 3.13 17.68 -8.40
CA GLY A 835 1.86 17.90 -7.73
C GLY A 835 1.18 16.66 -7.19
N VAL A 836 1.47 15.47 -7.71
CA VAL A 836 0.46 14.40 -7.61
C VAL A 836 0.97 13.09 -7.04
N ARG A 837 2.24 12.75 -7.27
CA ARG A 837 2.75 11.39 -6.99
C ARG A 837 4.04 11.32 -6.21
N ARG A 838 4.91 12.31 -6.41
CA ARG A 838 6.17 12.45 -5.68
C ARG A 838 6.22 13.71 -4.83
N SER A 839 5.08 14.34 -4.50
CA SER A 839 5.11 15.47 -3.58
C SER A 839 5.30 14.99 -2.14
N SER A 840 6.53 14.63 -1.77
CA SER A 840 6.96 14.62 -0.37
C SER A 840 7.08 16.04 0.24
N LEU A 841 6.68 17.06 -0.54
CA LEU A 841 6.65 18.47 -0.16
C LEU A 841 5.19 18.97 -0.13
N ASN A 842 4.22 18.11 0.19
CA ASN A 842 2.90 18.61 0.61
C ASN A 842 2.92 18.94 2.11
N GLU A 843 2.01 19.79 2.55
CA GLU A 843 2.03 20.32 3.91
C GLU A 843 2.01 19.21 4.98
N GLN A 844 1.17 18.18 4.79
CA GLN A 844 1.06 17.05 5.73
C GLN A 844 2.35 16.23 5.81
N THR A 845 3.01 15.98 4.67
CA THR A 845 4.28 15.23 4.63
C THR A 845 5.42 16.04 5.23
N LEU A 846 5.46 17.35 4.99
CA LEU A 846 6.42 18.26 5.62
C LEU A 846 6.24 18.31 7.13
N ARG A 847 4.99 18.39 7.61
CA ARG A 847 4.66 18.33 9.04
C ARG A 847 5.09 17.01 9.66
N ARG A 848 4.64 15.86 9.10
CA ARG A 848 5.01 14.52 9.59
C ARG A 848 6.53 14.36 9.61
N SER A 849 7.21 14.71 8.52
CA SER A 849 8.67 14.66 8.46
C SER A 849 9.34 15.56 9.49
N PHE A 850 8.82 16.77 9.73
CA PHE A 850 9.36 17.67 10.74
C PHE A 850 9.14 17.10 12.15
N GLU A 851 7.93 16.64 12.45
CA GLU A 851 7.55 16.01 13.70
C GLU A 851 8.40 14.78 14.00
N ASP A 852 8.66 13.94 13.01
CA ASP A 852 9.52 12.76 13.16
C ASP A 852 10.95 13.15 13.49
N LYS A 853 11.51 14.17 12.82
CA LYS A 853 12.85 14.69 13.13
C LYS A 853 12.91 15.42 14.46
N PHE A 854 11.83 16.09 14.84
CA PHE A 854 11.70 16.68 16.17
C PHE A 854 11.70 15.60 17.25
N LYS A 855 10.87 14.56 17.11
CA LYS A 855 10.84 13.42 18.04
C LYS A 855 12.20 12.73 18.13
N GLU A 856 12.87 12.50 17.01
CA GLU A 856 14.23 11.92 16.96
C GLU A 856 15.23 12.77 17.77
N CYS A 857 15.24 14.09 17.56
CA CYS A 857 16.11 15.00 18.31
C CYS A 857 15.72 15.12 19.78
N LEU A 858 14.42 15.18 20.08
CA LEU A 858 13.89 15.26 21.44
C LEU A 858 14.37 14.05 22.24
N ILE A 859 14.22 12.85 21.67
CA ILE A 859 14.68 11.60 22.27
C ILE A 859 16.19 11.68 22.52
N LYS A 860 16.97 11.96 21.47
CA LYS A 860 18.44 11.87 21.50
C LYS A 860 19.12 12.92 22.39
N HIS A 861 18.59 14.15 22.44
CA HIS A 861 19.29 15.28 23.04
C HIS A 861 18.67 15.76 24.37
N ILE A 862 17.40 15.44 24.62
CA ILE A 862 16.73 15.82 25.88
C ILE A 862 16.35 14.60 26.67
N LEU A 863 15.51 13.71 26.12
CA LEU A 863 14.92 12.61 26.88
C LEU A 863 15.98 11.61 27.35
N GLU A 864 16.76 11.01 26.44
CA GLU A 864 17.79 10.04 26.81
C GLU A 864 18.83 10.61 27.78
N PRO A 865 19.46 11.79 27.54
CA PRO A 865 20.43 12.32 28.48
C PRO A 865 19.81 12.66 29.85
N ALA A 866 18.63 13.28 29.86
CA ALA A 866 17.95 13.67 31.09
C ALA A 866 17.45 12.47 31.90
N TYR A 867 17.11 11.36 31.24
CA TYR A 867 16.68 10.13 31.89
C TYR A 867 17.83 9.40 32.57
N THR A 868 19.05 9.58 32.07
CA THR A 868 20.27 8.95 32.64
C THR A 868 21.02 9.82 33.66
N ASP A 869 20.72 11.12 33.76
CA ASP A 869 21.41 12.09 34.63
C ASP A 869 20.55 12.47 35.85
N SER A 870 21.15 13.13 36.84
CA SER A 870 20.42 13.70 37.97
C SER A 870 19.53 14.87 37.53
N ILE A 871 18.39 15.04 38.20
CA ILE A 871 17.44 16.09 37.84
C ILE A 871 18.02 17.50 37.96
N GLU A 872 18.92 17.71 38.92
CA GLU A 872 19.60 18.98 39.16
C GLU A 872 20.56 19.33 38.02
N ASN A 873 21.29 18.33 37.50
CA ASN A 873 22.13 18.50 36.31
C ASN A 873 21.28 18.71 35.05
N THR A 874 20.18 17.96 34.92
CA THR A 874 19.21 18.11 33.83
C THR A 874 18.65 19.52 33.78
N LYS A 875 18.22 20.07 34.93
CA LYS A 875 17.73 21.45 35.06
C LYS A 875 18.77 22.46 34.58
N LYS A 876 20.02 22.34 35.06
CA LYS A 876 21.13 23.21 34.65
C LYS A 876 21.46 23.14 33.16
N ARG A 877 21.24 22.00 32.50
CA ARG A 877 21.56 21.78 31.08
C ARG A 877 20.37 21.98 30.14
N MET A 878 19.15 22.04 30.65
CA MET A 878 17.94 21.99 29.82
C MET A 878 17.89 23.13 28.80
N GLU A 879 18.16 24.38 29.20
CA GLU A 879 18.15 25.52 28.27
C GLU A 879 19.13 25.34 27.11
N SER A 880 20.32 24.80 27.41
CA SER A 880 21.33 24.46 26.40
C SER A 880 20.84 23.34 25.49
N GLN A 881 20.22 22.28 26.04
CA GLN A 881 19.69 21.16 25.25
C GLN A 881 18.49 21.55 24.38
N ILE A 882 17.59 22.41 24.87
CA ILE A 882 16.50 22.99 24.07
C ILE A 882 17.06 23.73 22.85
N THR A 883 18.12 24.52 23.07
CA THR A 883 18.82 25.23 21.98
C THR A 883 19.45 24.26 20.98
N ILE A 884 20.09 23.18 21.46
CA ILE A 884 20.69 22.13 20.62
C ILE A 884 19.60 21.42 19.79
N VAL A 885 18.49 21.01 20.40
CA VAL A 885 17.36 20.37 19.69
C VAL A 885 16.85 21.29 18.59
N SER A 886 16.59 22.56 18.91
CA SER A 886 16.12 23.55 17.94
C SER A 886 17.05 23.67 16.72
N GLN A 887 18.36 23.73 16.95
CA GLN A 887 19.36 23.78 15.88
C GLN A 887 19.41 22.46 15.08
N LYS A 888 19.42 21.31 15.77
CA LYS A 888 19.60 20.01 15.14
C LYS A 888 18.39 19.55 14.35
N VAL A 889 17.17 19.82 14.84
CA VAL A 889 15.93 19.53 14.12
C VAL A 889 15.92 20.25 12.78
N LYS A 890 16.27 21.54 12.76
CA LYS A 890 16.39 22.32 11.53
C LYS A 890 17.40 21.70 10.56
N GLU A 891 18.58 21.30 11.03
CA GLU A 891 19.61 20.68 10.20
C GLU A 891 19.18 19.32 9.63
N LEU A 892 18.62 18.45 10.46
CA LEU A 892 18.15 17.12 10.04
C LEU A 892 16.96 17.23 9.10
N PHE A 893 16.04 18.15 9.37
CA PHE A 893 14.92 18.44 8.49
C PHE A 893 15.41 18.97 7.14
N LEU A 894 16.32 19.95 7.12
CA LEU A 894 16.92 20.45 5.88
C LEU A 894 17.59 19.33 5.09
N LYS A 895 18.41 18.52 5.75
CA LYS A 895 19.10 17.38 5.09
C LYS A 895 18.10 16.38 4.52
N ASN A 896 17.04 16.06 5.27
CA ASN A 896 16.00 15.13 4.82
C ASN A 896 15.27 15.68 3.59
N ILE A 897 14.82 16.94 3.67
CA ILE A 897 14.13 17.62 2.58
C ILE A 897 15.03 17.75 1.34
N LEU A 898 16.30 18.10 1.50
CA LEU A 898 17.25 18.17 0.39
C LEU A 898 17.59 16.80 -0.19
N SER A 899 17.64 15.73 0.61
CA SER A 899 17.80 14.36 0.10
C SER A 899 16.60 13.97 -0.76
N LEU A 900 15.40 14.14 -0.22
CA LEU A 900 14.14 13.89 -0.90
C LEU A 900 13.96 14.77 -2.14
N TYR A 901 14.49 15.99 -2.11
CA TYR A 901 14.53 16.88 -3.27
C TYR A 901 15.51 16.37 -4.31
N ASN A 902 16.77 16.07 -3.94
CA ASN A 902 17.83 15.66 -4.86
C ASN A 902 17.56 14.34 -5.58
N GLU A 903 16.97 13.36 -4.89
CA GLU A 903 16.54 12.08 -5.49
C GLU A 903 15.53 12.27 -6.64
N ARG A 904 14.89 13.44 -6.76
CA ARG A 904 13.93 13.75 -7.82
C ARG A 904 14.58 14.25 -9.11
N TRP A 905 15.83 14.74 -9.10
CA TRP A 905 16.44 15.41 -10.26
C TRP A 905 17.55 14.59 -10.94
N PRO A 906 17.23 13.55 -11.75
CA PRO A 906 18.25 12.78 -12.46
C PRO A 906 18.94 13.59 -13.57
N LYS A 907 20.15 13.17 -13.93
CA LYS A 907 21.10 13.89 -14.82
C LYS A 907 20.58 14.21 -16.24
N ASN A 908 19.47 13.61 -16.68
CA ASN A 908 18.89 13.82 -18.00
C ASN A 908 17.44 14.36 -17.96
N LEU A 909 16.95 14.81 -16.80
CA LEU A 909 15.54 15.22 -16.60
C LEU A 909 15.10 16.34 -17.53
N ALA A 910 15.94 17.36 -17.72
CA ALA A 910 15.69 18.42 -18.69
C ALA A 910 15.44 17.89 -20.11
N ARG A 911 16.24 16.90 -20.55
CA ARG A 911 16.08 16.25 -21.85
C ARG A 911 14.81 15.42 -21.93
N TYR A 912 14.46 14.72 -20.84
CA TYR A 912 13.23 13.94 -20.75
C TYR A 912 11.99 14.83 -20.91
N MET A 913 11.94 15.95 -20.19
CA MET A 913 10.80 16.87 -20.19
C MET A 913 10.57 17.50 -21.57
N VAL A 914 11.64 17.96 -22.21
CA VAL A 914 11.55 18.55 -23.56
C VAL A 914 11.16 17.52 -24.62
N ARG A 915 11.72 16.31 -24.57
CA ARG A 915 11.44 15.29 -25.59
C ARG A 915 10.03 14.70 -25.47
N ALA A 916 9.44 14.67 -24.28
CA ALA A 916 8.03 14.35 -24.09
C ALA A 916 7.09 15.36 -24.80
N CYS A 917 7.54 16.60 -25.01
CA CYS A 917 6.78 17.65 -25.67
C CYS A 917 6.94 17.66 -27.21
N VAL A 918 7.81 16.82 -27.79
CA VAL A 918 8.05 16.74 -29.24
C VAL A 918 7.46 15.42 -29.78
N PRO A 919 6.58 15.43 -30.79
CA PRO A 919 6.12 14.19 -31.41
C PRO A 919 7.27 13.52 -32.17
N ILE A 920 7.63 12.28 -31.80
CA ILE A 920 8.78 11.56 -32.40
C ILE A 920 8.32 10.23 -33.02
N SER A 921 8.51 10.09 -34.33
CA SER A 921 8.25 8.89 -35.13
C SER A 921 9.52 8.29 -35.77
N ARG A 922 10.73 8.59 -35.24
CA ARG A 922 12.01 8.23 -35.89
C ARG A 922 12.71 7.00 -35.27
N PRO A 923 13.35 6.16 -36.10
CA PRO A 923 14.30 5.12 -35.64
C PRO A 923 15.52 5.72 -34.91
N GLU A 924 15.76 5.31 -33.66
CA GLU A 924 16.90 5.76 -32.84
C GLU A 924 17.17 4.83 -31.64
N CYS A 925 18.41 4.82 -31.14
CA CYS A 925 18.72 4.40 -29.77
C CYS A 925 18.27 5.52 -28.82
N THR A 926 17.50 5.19 -27.81
CA THR A 926 16.87 6.17 -26.90
C THR A 926 16.69 5.61 -25.49
N PHE A 927 16.27 6.46 -24.56
CA PHE A 927 16.07 6.07 -23.18
C PHE A 927 14.75 5.32 -22.99
N CYS A 928 14.67 4.44 -21.99
CA CYS A 928 13.47 3.66 -21.69
C CYS A 928 12.42 4.41 -20.85
N GLY A 929 12.53 5.74 -20.74
CA GLY A 929 11.58 6.58 -20.03
C GLY A 929 11.56 6.49 -18.51
N LYS A 930 12.31 5.55 -17.91
CA LYS A 930 12.36 5.38 -16.45
C LYS A 930 13.29 6.36 -15.77
N ILE A 931 12.75 7.26 -14.94
CA ILE A 931 13.50 8.25 -14.14
C ILE A 931 14.49 7.57 -13.17
N SER A 932 14.16 6.39 -12.65
CA SER A 932 15.02 5.60 -11.76
C SER A 932 15.92 4.59 -12.47
N CYS A 933 15.92 4.51 -13.80
CA CYS A 933 16.77 3.51 -14.48
C CYS A 933 18.25 3.91 -14.39
N SER A 934 18.98 3.17 -13.55
CA SER A 934 20.42 3.30 -13.35
C SER A 934 21.24 3.10 -14.63
N ILE A 935 20.71 2.42 -15.65
CA ILE A 935 21.44 2.16 -16.91
C ILE A 935 21.25 3.28 -17.94
N CYS A 936 20.11 3.99 -17.92
CA CYS A 936 19.88 5.09 -18.85
C CYS A 936 20.89 6.24 -18.71
N MET A 937 21.56 6.36 -17.57
CA MET A 937 22.62 7.37 -17.38
C MET A 937 23.87 7.12 -18.23
N TYR A 938 24.09 5.88 -18.69
CA TYR A 938 25.21 5.52 -19.54
C TYR A 938 24.86 5.53 -21.02
N MET A 939 23.56 5.61 -21.37
CA MET A 939 23.10 5.51 -22.75
C MET A 939 23.26 6.82 -23.54
N GLU A 940 23.56 6.70 -24.83
CA GLU A 940 23.50 7.81 -25.78
C GLU A 940 22.25 7.71 -26.64
N THR A 941 21.52 8.83 -26.76
CA THR A 941 20.43 8.91 -27.74
C THR A 941 20.99 9.31 -29.09
N THR A 942 20.79 8.48 -30.09
CA THR A 942 21.27 8.76 -31.44
C THR A 942 20.50 7.93 -32.46
N SER A 943 20.29 8.49 -33.65
CA SER A 943 19.78 7.76 -34.83
C SER A 943 20.89 7.10 -35.64
N THR A 944 22.16 7.39 -35.32
CA THR A 944 23.33 6.84 -36.01
C THR A 944 24.45 6.47 -35.04
N PHE A 945 25.34 5.57 -35.42
CA PHE A 945 26.57 5.32 -34.67
C PHE A 945 27.75 5.31 -35.63
N ILE A 946 28.91 5.70 -35.11
CA ILE A 946 30.12 5.89 -35.92
C ILE A 946 31.16 4.89 -35.44
N SER A 947 31.82 4.21 -36.38
CA SER A 947 33.05 3.49 -36.06
C SER A 947 34.13 4.49 -35.71
N SER A 948 34.64 4.40 -34.48
CA SER A 948 35.80 5.18 -34.02
C SER A 948 37.08 4.90 -34.82
N ARG A 949 37.10 3.79 -35.59
CA ARG A 949 38.24 3.35 -36.39
C ARG A 949 38.09 3.68 -37.87
N THR A 950 37.01 3.24 -38.48
CA THR A 950 36.82 3.43 -39.93
C THR A 950 36.21 4.79 -40.27
N GLY A 951 35.59 5.47 -39.28
CA GLY A 951 34.85 6.71 -39.49
C GLY A 951 33.49 6.51 -40.17
N ASN A 952 33.14 5.27 -40.53
CA ASN A 952 31.87 4.95 -41.17
C ASN A 952 30.70 5.22 -40.22
N VAL A 953 29.64 5.83 -40.76
CA VAL A 953 28.42 6.15 -40.04
C VAL A 953 27.33 5.16 -40.44
N TYR A 954 26.71 4.53 -39.45
CA TYR A 954 25.65 3.54 -39.63
C TYR A 954 24.35 4.05 -39.04
N ASN A 955 23.24 3.82 -39.74
CA ASN A 955 21.91 4.21 -39.28
C ASN A 955 21.32 3.13 -38.37
N ILE A 956 20.65 3.57 -37.31
CA ILE A 956 19.83 2.70 -36.46
C ILE A 956 18.46 2.57 -37.13
N THR A 957 18.03 1.33 -37.37
CA THR A 957 16.86 1.02 -38.23
C THR A 957 15.54 0.94 -37.48
N GLU A 958 15.56 0.89 -36.15
CA GLU A 958 14.36 0.85 -35.31
C GLU A 958 14.58 1.58 -33.98
N ARG A 959 13.51 1.74 -33.18
CA ARG A 959 13.62 2.37 -31.86
C ARG A 959 14.13 1.37 -30.82
N LEU A 960 15.28 1.64 -30.23
CA LEU A 960 15.98 0.76 -29.29
C LEU A 960 16.15 1.46 -27.94
N SER A 961 16.01 0.74 -26.82
CA SER A 961 16.16 1.34 -25.48
C SER A 961 16.79 0.42 -24.45
N CYS A 962 16.96 0.93 -23.23
CA CYS A 962 17.54 0.20 -22.11
C CYS A 962 16.79 -1.10 -21.76
N VAL A 963 15.51 -1.24 -22.13
CA VAL A 963 14.72 -2.45 -21.86
C VAL A 963 14.68 -3.41 -23.04
N THR A 964 15.19 -3.01 -24.22
CA THR A 964 15.17 -3.87 -25.40
C THR A 964 16.05 -5.09 -25.17
N SER A 965 15.45 -6.26 -25.39
CA SER A 965 16.07 -7.59 -25.33
C SER A 965 16.48 -8.07 -26.73
N HIS A 966 17.35 -9.08 -26.80
CA HIS A 966 17.87 -9.64 -28.04
C HIS A 966 18.57 -8.59 -28.91
N VAL A 967 19.59 -7.94 -28.38
CA VAL A 967 20.25 -6.80 -29.04
C VAL A 967 21.75 -6.97 -29.18
N ILE A 968 22.30 -6.29 -30.20
CA ILE A 968 23.71 -5.92 -30.28
C ILE A 968 23.86 -4.49 -29.76
N TYR A 969 24.86 -4.27 -28.93
CA TYR A 969 25.16 -2.97 -28.34
C TYR A 969 26.64 -2.63 -28.46
N LEU A 970 26.91 -1.33 -28.44
CA LEU A 970 28.22 -0.72 -28.53
C LEU A 970 28.52 -0.01 -27.22
N ILE A 971 29.69 -0.29 -26.65
CA ILE A 971 30.26 0.50 -25.56
C ILE A 971 31.42 1.30 -26.13
N THR A 972 31.33 2.62 -26.05
CA THR A 972 32.39 3.54 -26.47
C THR A 972 33.03 4.18 -25.24
N CYS A 973 34.35 4.14 -25.14
CA CYS A 973 35.06 4.92 -24.13
C CYS A 973 35.09 6.40 -24.53
N LYS A 974 34.52 7.28 -23.70
CA LYS A 974 34.45 8.71 -23.96
C LYS A 974 35.84 9.36 -24.03
N LYS A 975 36.84 8.81 -23.33
CA LYS A 975 38.21 9.33 -23.27
C LYS A 975 39.07 8.94 -24.46
N CYS A 976 39.25 7.64 -24.72
CA CYS A 976 40.14 7.16 -25.78
C CYS A 976 39.41 6.77 -27.07
N LYS A 977 38.07 6.84 -27.09
CA LYS A 977 37.18 6.46 -28.20
C LYS A 977 37.22 4.98 -28.62
N MET A 978 37.97 4.12 -27.92
CA MET A 978 37.93 2.67 -28.17
C MET A 978 36.51 2.10 -27.97
N GLN A 979 36.15 1.15 -28.84
CA GLN A 979 34.81 0.56 -28.89
C GLN A 979 34.81 -0.93 -28.55
N TYR A 980 33.73 -1.38 -27.94
CA TYR A 980 33.40 -2.77 -27.62
C TYR A 980 32.02 -3.10 -28.18
N VAL A 981 31.90 -4.19 -28.92
CA VAL A 981 30.62 -4.74 -29.37
C VAL A 981 30.23 -5.92 -28.47
N GLY A 982 28.98 -5.96 -28.02
CA GLY A 982 28.45 -7.07 -27.24
C GLY A 982 27.05 -7.49 -27.68
N LYS A 983 26.68 -8.71 -27.34
CA LYS A 983 25.31 -9.24 -27.48
C LYS A 983 24.64 -9.55 -26.15
N THR A 984 23.31 -9.59 -26.14
CA THR A 984 22.49 -10.13 -25.05
C THR A 984 21.13 -10.61 -25.55
N SER A 985 20.67 -11.78 -25.07
CA SER A 985 19.28 -12.23 -25.21
C SER A 985 18.38 -11.57 -24.14
N ASN A 986 18.91 -11.34 -22.93
CA ASN A 986 18.27 -10.54 -21.89
C ASN A 986 18.19 -9.04 -22.27
N SER A 987 17.40 -8.24 -21.53
CA SER A 987 17.39 -6.78 -21.69
C SER A 987 18.79 -6.18 -21.53
N ILE A 988 19.11 -5.14 -22.31
CA ILE A 988 20.41 -4.48 -22.19
C ILE A 988 20.67 -3.94 -20.77
N ARG A 989 19.61 -3.52 -20.07
CA ARG A 989 19.69 -3.16 -18.64
C ARG A 989 20.35 -4.26 -17.82
N ARG A 990 19.84 -5.48 -17.89
CA ARG A 990 20.37 -6.62 -17.11
C ARG A 990 21.83 -6.88 -17.47
N ARG A 991 22.13 -6.95 -18.76
CA ARG A 991 23.50 -7.21 -19.24
C ARG A 991 24.50 -6.13 -18.82
N PHE A 992 24.07 -4.87 -18.80
CA PHE A 992 24.96 -3.77 -18.47
C PHE A 992 25.23 -3.66 -16.97
N VAL A 993 24.28 -4.08 -16.12
CA VAL A 993 24.54 -4.28 -14.68
C VAL A 993 25.65 -5.30 -14.46
N ASP A 994 25.66 -6.42 -15.20
CA ASP A 994 26.75 -7.40 -15.13
C ASP A 994 28.11 -6.80 -15.51
N HIS A 995 28.13 -5.94 -16.54
CA HIS A 995 29.34 -5.22 -16.95
C HIS A 995 29.84 -4.26 -15.86
N LEU A 996 28.95 -3.48 -15.25
CA LEU A 996 29.31 -2.59 -14.14
C LEU A 996 29.82 -3.39 -12.92
N SER A 997 29.16 -4.50 -12.58
CA SER A 997 29.61 -5.40 -11.52
C SER A 997 31.00 -5.97 -11.79
N THR A 998 31.25 -6.45 -13.01
CA THR A 998 32.56 -7.01 -13.39
C THR A 998 33.67 -5.97 -13.46
N ILE A 999 33.36 -4.73 -13.86
CA ILE A 999 34.29 -3.60 -13.76
C ILE A 999 34.59 -3.32 -12.27
N ASN A 1000 33.59 -3.11 -11.43
CA ASN A 1000 33.79 -2.79 -10.02
C ASN A 1000 34.52 -3.89 -9.22
N CYS A 1001 34.31 -5.16 -9.58
CA CYS A 1001 34.96 -6.31 -8.95
C CYS A 1001 36.37 -6.62 -9.49
N LYS A 1002 36.97 -5.77 -10.34
CA LYS A 1002 38.34 -5.93 -10.88
C LYS A 1002 38.62 -7.28 -11.55
N LYS A 1003 37.62 -7.90 -12.20
CA LYS A 1003 37.85 -9.17 -12.91
C LYS A 1003 38.80 -8.98 -14.10
N ALA A 1004 39.65 -9.96 -14.38
CA ALA A 1004 40.66 -9.92 -15.45
C ALA A 1004 40.06 -10.15 -16.86
N LEU A 1005 39.07 -9.34 -17.24
CA LEU A 1005 38.45 -9.33 -18.58
C LEU A 1005 38.85 -8.05 -19.33
N SER A 1006 38.86 -8.11 -20.67
CA SER A 1006 39.40 -7.04 -21.52
C SER A 1006 38.70 -5.68 -21.35
N LEU A 1007 37.38 -5.69 -21.10
CA LEU A 1007 36.56 -4.51 -20.89
C LEU A 1007 36.77 -3.91 -19.47
N PRO A 1008 36.66 -4.66 -18.36
CA PRO A 1008 37.07 -4.22 -17.02
C PRO A 1008 38.50 -3.68 -16.93
N GLN A 1009 39.49 -4.37 -17.52
CA GLN A 1009 40.88 -3.93 -17.48
C GLN A 1009 41.06 -2.53 -18.10
N HIS A 1010 40.32 -2.23 -19.17
CA HIS A 1010 40.40 -0.93 -19.83
C HIS A 1010 39.95 0.21 -18.92
N PHE A 1011 38.82 0.04 -18.22
CA PHE A 1011 38.30 1.07 -17.32
C PHE A 1011 39.03 1.16 -15.97
N HIS A 1012 40.07 0.34 -15.77
CA HIS A 1012 41.02 0.47 -14.66
C HIS A 1012 42.36 1.11 -15.07
N LEU A 1013 42.58 1.40 -16.35
CA LEU A 1013 43.77 2.12 -16.77
C LEU A 1013 43.81 3.51 -16.14
N PRO A 1014 45.00 4.07 -15.84
CA PRO A 1014 45.13 5.42 -15.33
C PRO A 1014 44.33 6.41 -16.17
N GLY A 1015 43.55 7.25 -15.49
CA GLY A 1015 42.68 8.21 -16.14
C GLY A 1015 41.41 7.63 -16.76
N HIS A 1016 41.05 6.36 -16.59
CA HIS A 1016 39.77 5.78 -17.05
C HIS A 1016 38.90 5.36 -15.86
N SER A 1017 37.58 5.42 -16.02
CA SER A 1017 36.60 5.06 -14.99
C SER A 1017 35.27 4.64 -15.60
N THR A 1018 34.35 4.10 -14.79
CA THR A 1018 32.98 3.78 -15.23
C THR A 1018 32.20 5.00 -15.75
N GLN A 1019 32.59 6.22 -15.38
CA GLN A 1019 31.98 7.46 -15.88
C GLN A 1019 32.28 7.73 -17.36
N ASP A 1020 33.36 7.13 -17.87
CA ASP A 1020 33.81 7.29 -19.25
C ASP A 1020 33.08 6.34 -20.22
N ILE A 1021 32.05 5.62 -19.76
CA ILE A 1021 31.28 4.70 -20.60
C ILE A 1021 30.15 5.44 -21.32
N ALA A 1022 30.05 5.22 -22.64
CA ALA A 1022 28.89 5.52 -23.48
C ALA A 1022 28.31 4.22 -24.04
N LEU A 1023 27.03 3.96 -23.82
CA LEU A 1023 26.30 2.79 -24.28
C LEU A 1023 25.34 3.16 -25.41
N THR A 1024 25.41 2.46 -26.53
CA THR A 1024 24.48 2.62 -27.65
C THR A 1024 23.94 1.26 -28.05
N VAL A 1025 22.62 1.10 -28.11
CA VAL A 1025 22.02 -0.12 -28.67
C VAL A 1025 21.92 0.08 -30.17
N ILE A 1026 22.55 -0.81 -30.95
CA ILE A 1026 22.78 -0.58 -32.38
C ILE A 1026 21.90 -1.44 -33.28
N GLU A 1027 21.47 -2.62 -32.82
CA GLU A 1027 20.59 -3.51 -33.58
C GLU A 1027 19.77 -4.43 -32.66
N ARG A 1028 18.51 -4.72 -33.01
CA ARG A 1028 17.74 -5.83 -32.43
C ARG A 1028 17.76 -7.03 -33.36
N VAL A 1029 18.01 -8.21 -32.82
CA VAL A 1029 18.05 -9.47 -33.55
C VAL A 1029 16.83 -10.31 -33.17
N ARG A 1030 16.05 -10.76 -34.17
CA ARG A 1030 14.77 -11.45 -33.95
C ARG A 1030 14.89 -12.92 -33.53
N SER A 1031 16.09 -13.49 -33.49
CA SER A 1031 16.32 -14.91 -33.15
C SER A 1031 17.66 -15.09 -32.43
N ASP A 1032 17.66 -15.86 -31.34
CA ASP A 1032 18.86 -16.16 -30.54
C ASP A 1032 19.97 -16.83 -31.35
N GLN A 1033 19.61 -17.68 -32.32
CA GLN A 1033 20.57 -18.36 -33.19
C GLN A 1033 21.39 -17.38 -34.05
N ASN A 1034 20.86 -16.17 -34.28
CA ASN A 1034 21.49 -15.15 -35.10
C ASN A 1034 22.30 -14.12 -34.30
N LEU A 1035 22.13 -14.03 -32.97
CA LEU A 1035 22.83 -13.05 -32.14
C LEU A 1035 24.35 -13.19 -32.23
N GLN A 1036 24.86 -14.44 -32.21
CA GLN A 1036 26.29 -14.72 -32.36
C GLN A 1036 26.85 -14.25 -33.71
N LYS A 1037 26.11 -14.52 -34.79
CA LYS A 1037 26.52 -14.13 -36.15
C LYS A 1037 26.54 -12.61 -36.32
N ARG A 1038 25.53 -11.91 -35.79
CA ARG A 1038 25.44 -10.44 -35.86
C ARG A 1038 26.48 -9.75 -34.98
N GLU A 1039 26.78 -10.28 -33.80
CA GLU A 1039 27.88 -9.77 -32.96
C GLU A 1039 29.22 -9.85 -33.70
N MET A 1040 29.51 -11.01 -34.31
CA MET A 1040 30.75 -11.19 -35.08
C MET A 1040 30.85 -10.24 -36.27
N PHE A 1041 29.74 -10.07 -36.99
CA PHE A 1041 29.64 -9.10 -38.08
C PHE A 1041 30.02 -7.69 -37.60
N TRP A 1042 29.42 -7.18 -36.52
CA TRP A 1042 29.71 -5.84 -36.02
C TRP A 1042 31.11 -5.69 -35.42
N ILE A 1043 31.66 -6.74 -34.80
CA ILE A 1043 33.06 -6.73 -34.33
C ILE A 1043 34.03 -6.53 -35.51
N GLN A 1044 33.77 -7.19 -36.64
CA GLN A 1044 34.58 -7.05 -37.85
C GLN A 1044 34.35 -5.71 -38.54
N GLU A 1045 33.09 -5.32 -38.72
CA GLU A 1045 32.68 -4.10 -39.42
C GLU A 1045 33.18 -2.83 -38.71
N LEU A 1046 33.17 -2.83 -37.38
CA LEU A 1046 33.62 -1.68 -36.56
C LEU A 1046 35.10 -1.77 -36.15
N ASP A 1047 35.81 -2.84 -36.53
CA ASP A 1047 37.19 -3.15 -36.13
C ASP A 1047 37.45 -3.02 -34.62
N THR A 1048 36.61 -3.70 -33.82
CA THR A 1048 36.68 -3.60 -32.35
C THR A 1048 37.56 -4.66 -31.69
N LEU A 1049 38.28 -5.49 -32.45
CA LEU A 1049 39.25 -6.44 -31.90
C LEU A 1049 40.52 -5.74 -31.43
N ARG A 1050 41.13 -6.23 -30.34
CA ARG A 1050 42.46 -5.76 -29.91
C ARG A 1050 43.51 -5.96 -31.03
N PRO A 1051 44.39 -4.96 -31.29
CA PRO A 1051 44.62 -3.74 -30.49
C PRO A 1051 43.70 -2.55 -30.80
N ASN A 1052 42.87 -2.62 -31.84
CA ASN A 1052 42.10 -1.48 -32.34
C ASN A 1052 40.84 -1.19 -31.50
N GLY A 1053 40.24 -2.20 -30.88
CA GLY A 1053 39.16 -2.04 -29.91
C GLY A 1053 39.29 -2.91 -28.66
N LEU A 1054 38.17 -3.12 -27.97
CA LEU A 1054 38.12 -3.76 -26.66
C LEU A 1054 37.71 -5.24 -26.69
N ASN A 1055 37.22 -5.73 -27.83
CA ASN A 1055 36.89 -7.15 -28.03
C ASN A 1055 38.18 -7.99 -28.13
N VAL A 1056 38.12 -9.22 -27.64
CA VAL A 1056 39.19 -10.22 -27.76
C VAL A 1056 38.71 -11.38 -28.61
N LYS A 1057 39.59 -11.99 -29.42
CA LYS A 1057 39.26 -13.22 -30.14
C LYS A 1057 38.94 -14.31 -29.11
N SER A 1058 37.76 -14.91 -29.20
CA SER A 1058 37.46 -16.13 -28.46
C SER A 1058 38.45 -17.21 -28.91
N LYS A 1059 39.13 -17.85 -27.95
CA LYS A 1059 39.94 -19.04 -28.21
C LYS A 1059 39.09 -20.19 -28.72
#